data_AF-A0A2V7BJ69-F1
#
_entry.id   AF-A0A2V7BJ69-F1
#
_cell.length_a   1.000
_cell.length_b   1.000
_cell.length_c   1.000
_cell.angle_alpha   90.00
_cell.angle_beta   90.00
_cell.angle_gamma   90.00
#
_symmetry.space_group_name_H-M   'P 1'
#
loop_
_entity.id
_entity.type
_entity.pdbx_description
1 polymer ?
#
loop_
_entity_poly.entity_id
_entity_poly.type
_entity_poly.pdbx_seq_one_letter_code
_entity_poly.pdbx_strand_id
1 'polypeptide(L)'
;MSALVSPIATVRRARTNRLAVNTAWMCARGGVRMALQAAYFVIVARVLGAAGYGEFIGVSVLAAMLAPFGSFGTGNLLVRNVSREPATMADSWSTALVTTGMAGVVLIGLLVGLAAFILPGTAVLLIVLVGVADLVFAQLSDICGKAFQAQQRLDVTASLDTGLSAAKVLAAVGLYALVASPTPVAWAWFYVVAIGVAAAIGLCVVYARHGGLPLTLSLSGRATRDGLYFALSQWMQAVQKDIDKMLIVRFSGVHAAGIYAAAARIVDITFTPVLALMSASYPGFFRHGAAGLRAALAFGRPLLLAGGLYGLISALALVTGAPVLPLVLGESFGASVHAVQWLALIPLFRAFHYVAGDVLTGAGFQRRDGDVGDPPLLVVRRGCCRPRVERPSRRGLVGRDRRAETEIMNALTLNAPIAQRLAPRQRTAATHPGLIERAFAVVVLFLATGGLLPLLGLEASLAVDDLEGDRVMQVTWIAVYAITMLLLARRTRETVGLLCRERWLGLLCGLAATSILWSVAPDVTLRRTAALFGTTAFGIYLASRYTAHELLRLVAWVLSAAAILSVVASLFFPGYGISIDDGAWRGIFVHKNALGRAMALSCLVLLFKLRHGVLLNRLILAGVLALAAVALLGSSSVAGFLTAMVVVVTIPLWPIFRLRRAPAVAAAVFALMAIIGAGIWLSTVADVMVAAVGKDPGLTGRTALWAAVQDAIASRPWLGHGYSAFWLGWDGESAAVWSALQWKPPHAHNGFLDLTLELGIVGVVLLVGGLVTAAWRAALLIRRSTSIYALWPVVYLVFIIVVNLAESTILVRNSIFWMLYVVTCMWLTRAKNDASRMAA
;
A
#
# COMPACT_ATOMS: atom_id res chain seq x y z
N MET A 1 -51.00 -32.40 37.95
CA MET A 1 -51.53 -32.25 36.57
C MET A 1 -51.77 -30.78 36.26
N SER A 2 -50.75 -30.04 35.80
CA SER A 2 -50.93 -28.65 35.30
C SER A 2 -49.63 -28.07 34.70
N ALA A 3 -49.02 -28.75 33.73
CA ALA A 3 -47.85 -28.25 32.99
C ALA A 3 -48.07 -28.27 31.47
N LEU A 4 -49.23 -27.77 31.02
CA LEU A 4 -49.62 -27.73 29.60
C LEU A 4 -50.44 -26.48 29.25
N VAL A 5 -49.97 -25.28 29.61
CA VAL A 5 -50.45 -23.97 29.14
C VAL A 5 -49.29 -22.97 29.32
N SER A 6 -48.72 -22.22 28.38
CA SER A 6 -48.99 -21.98 26.96
C SER A 6 -47.69 -21.53 26.25
N PRO A 7 -47.48 -21.85 24.97
CA PRO A 7 -46.53 -21.16 24.08
C PRO A 7 -46.95 -19.70 23.78
N ILE A 8 -48.14 -19.30 24.22
CA ILE A 8 -48.81 -18.03 23.87
C ILE A 8 -48.26 -16.88 24.73
N ALA A 9 -47.78 -17.14 25.95
CA ALA A 9 -47.19 -16.11 26.81
C ALA A 9 -45.83 -15.59 26.29
N THR A 10 -45.04 -16.45 25.65
CA THR A 10 -43.73 -16.09 25.08
C THR A 10 -43.88 -15.28 23.78
N VAL A 11 -44.89 -15.59 22.97
CA VAL A 11 -45.24 -14.82 21.76
C VAL A 11 -45.85 -13.46 22.10
N ARG A 12 -46.56 -13.34 23.23
CA ARG A 12 -47.17 -12.06 23.65
C ARG A 12 -46.15 -11.05 24.21
N ARG A 13 -45.01 -11.50 24.76
CA ARG A 13 -43.87 -10.63 25.14
C ARG A 13 -43.03 -10.13 23.95
N ALA A 14 -43.11 -10.79 22.78
CA ALA A 14 -42.46 -10.32 21.56
C ALA A 14 -43.21 -9.16 20.87
N ARG A 15 -44.50 -8.93 21.22
CA ARG A 15 -45.34 -7.88 20.61
C ARG A 15 -45.10 -6.46 21.14
N THR A 16 -44.37 -6.27 22.24
CA THR A 16 -44.10 -4.94 22.82
C THR A 16 -42.73 -4.36 22.47
N ASN A 17 -41.88 -5.10 21.75
CA ASN A 17 -40.55 -4.63 21.39
C ASN A 17 -40.46 -4.34 19.88
N ARG A 18 -40.88 -3.13 19.46
CA ARG A 18 -40.77 -2.64 18.07
C ARG A 18 -39.38 -2.89 17.48
N LEU A 19 -38.33 -2.86 18.32
CA LEU A 19 -36.96 -3.17 17.93
C LEU A 19 -36.77 -4.62 17.47
N ALA A 20 -37.35 -5.60 18.18
CA ALA A 20 -37.20 -7.03 17.85
C ALA A 20 -37.91 -7.38 16.54
N VAL A 21 -39.11 -6.83 16.33
CA VAL A 21 -39.87 -6.98 15.07
C VAL A 21 -39.14 -6.32 13.90
N ASN A 22 -38.64 -5.08 14.08
CA ASN A 22 -37.88 -4.39 13.05
C ASN A 22 -36.57 -5.11 12.70
N THR A 23 -35.88 -5.67 13.70
CA THR A 23 -34.66 -6.46 13.50
C THR A 23 -34.94 -7.74 12.71
N ALA A 24 -35.99 -8.48 13.06
CA ALA A 24 -36.40 -9.69 12.33
C ALA A 24 -36.76 -9.38 10.85
N TRP A 25 -37.47 -8.28 10.61
CA TRP A 25 -37.78 -7.81 9.27
C TRP A 25 -36.53 -7.42 8.47
N MET A 26 -35.57 -6.74 9.10
CA MET A 26 -34.29 -6.41 8.45
C MET A 26 -33.49 -7.66 8.10
N CYS A 27 -33.43 -8.67 8.98
CA CYS A 27 -32.75 -9.92 8.69
C CYS A 27 -33.41 -10.68 7.53
N ALA A 28 -34.74 -10.81 7.54
CA ALA A 28 -35.48 -11.49 6.48
C ALA A 28 -35.30 -10.79 5.12
N ARG A 29 -35.47 -9.47 5.07
CA ARG A 29 -35.29 -8.68 3.84
C ARG A 29 -33.83 -8.62 3.41
N GLY A 30 -32.89 -8.58 4.35
CA GLY A 30 -31.47 -8.68 4.08
C GLY A 30 -31.12 -9.99 3.36
N GLY A 31 -31.67 -11.12 3.82
CA GLY A 31 -31.53 -12.42 3.16
C GLY A 31 -32.09 -12.43 1.73
N VAL A 32 -33.30 -11.90 1.53
CA VAL A 32 -33.90 -11.76 0.19
C VAL A 32 -33.04 -10.89 -0.72
N ARG A 33 -32.58 -9.74 -0.22
CA ARG A 33 -31.68 -8.84 -0.95
C ARG A 33 -30.40 -9.55 -1.39
N MET A 34 -29.80 -10.34 -0.51
CA MET A 34 -28.60 -11.13 -0.85
C MET A 34 -28.86 -12.18 -1.93
N ALA A 35 -29.98 -12.91 -1.84
CA ALA A 35 -30.37 -13.87 -2.86
C ALA A 35 -30.58 -13.21 -4.23
N LEU A 36 -31.23 -12.03 -4.26
CA LEU A 36 -31.39 -11.23 -5.48
C LEU A 36 -30.04 -10.76 -6.04
N GLN A 37 -29.12 -10.31 -5.18
CA GLN A 37 -27.78 -9.90 -5.62
C GLN A 37 -26.96 -11.07 -6.19
N ALA A 38 -27.10 -12.27 -5.62
CA ALA A 38 -26.48 -13.49 -6.14
C ALA A 38 -27.07 -13.89 -7.50
N ALA A 39 -28.39 -13.88 -7.63
CA ALA A 39 -29.07 -14.16 -8.91
C ALA A 39 -28.66 -13.16 -9.99
N TYR A 40 -28.70 -11.86 -9.68
CA TYR A 40 -28.24 -10.78 -10.55
C TYR A 40 -26.79 -11.03 -11.03
N PHE A 41 -25.89 -11.34 -10.09
CA PHE A 41 -24.49 -11.62 -10.41
C PHE A 41 -24.35 -12.81 -11.37
N VAL A 42 -25.01 -13.93 -11.10
CA VAL A 42 -24.93 -15.14 -11.93
C VAL A 42 -25.44 -14.86 -13.34
N ILE A 43 -26.57 -14.17 -13.48
CA ILE A 43 -27.15 -13.84 -14.79
C ILE A 43 -26.17 -12.97 -15.59
N VAL A 44 -25.69 -11.86 -15.03
CA VAL A 44 -24.81 -10.94 -15.77
C VAL A 44 -23.46 -11.58 -16.09
N ALA A 45 -22.88 -12.35 -15.16
CA ALA A 45 -21.63 -13.07 -15.41
C ALA A 45 -21.77 -14.05 -16.59
N ARG A 46 -22.88 -14.81 -16.63
CA ARG A 46 -23.16 -15.77 -17.69
C ARG A 46 -23.44 -15.11 -19.04
N VAL A 47 -24.14 -13.98 -19.03
CA VAL A 47 -24.54 -13.24 -20.22
C VAL A 47 -23.37 -12.49 -20.86
N LEU A 48 -22.50 -11.87 -20.06
CA LEU A 48 -21.36 -11.08 -20.57
C LEU A 48 -20.05 -11.88 -20.72
N GLY A 49 -19.98 -13.06 -20.09
CA GLY A 49 -18.75 -13.82 -19.94
C GLY A 49 -17.70 -13.11 -19.07
N ALA A 50 -16.57 -13.78 -18.83
CA ALA A 50 -15.52 -13.27 -17.94
C ALA A 50 -14.93 -11.91 -18.37
N ALA A 51 -14.71 -11.69 -19.67
CA ALA A 51 -14.13 -10.43 -20.16
C ALA A 51 -15.11 -9.25 -20.04
N GLY A 52 -16.35 -9.40 -20.52
CA GLY A 52 -17.35 -8.34 -20.46
C GLY A 52 -17.80 -8.03 -19.02
N TYR A 53 -17.92 -9.07 -18.18
CA TYR A 53 -18.16 -8.88 -16.75
C TYR A 53 -16.99 -8.15 -16.07
N GLY A 54 -15.75 -8.50 -16.42
CA GLY A 54 -14.55 -7.85 -15.91
C GLY A 54 -14.45 -6.37 -16.26
N GLU A 55 -14.82 -5.99 -17.49
CA GLU A 55 -14.86 -4.59 -17.92
C GLU A 55 -15.90 -3.78 -17.11
N PHE A 56 -17.13 -4.30 -16.97
CA PHE A 56 -18.17 -3.68 -16.15
C PHE A 56 -17.77 -3.59 -14.66
N ILE A 57 -17.17 -4.65 -14.12
CA ILE A 57 -16.72 -4.65 -12.73
C ILE A 57 -15.59 -3.66 -12.51
N GLY A 58 -14.65 -3.53 -13.45
CA GLY A 58 -13.59 -2.53 -13.37
C GLY A 58 -14.13 -1.12 -13.19
N VAL A 59 -15.13 -0.74 -13.99
CA VAL A 59 -15.76 0.58 -13.92
C VAL A 59 -16.61 0.74 -12.64
N SER A 60 -17.46 -0.24 -12.31
CA SER A 60 -18.35 -0.15 -11.16
C SER A 60 -17.61 -0.15 -9.82
N VAL A 61 -16.47 -0.85 -9.72
CA VAL A 61 -15.60 -0.79 -8.54
C VAL A 61 -14.95 0.59 -8.41
N LEU A 62 -14.55 1.21 -9.52
CA LEU A 62 -14.03 2.59 -9.52
C LEU A 62 -15.08 3.61 -9.13
N ALA A 63 -16.31 3.46 -9.62
CA ALA A 63 -17.45 4.25 -9.18
C ALA A 63 -17.75 4.01 -7.68
N ALA A 64 -17.73 2.77 -7.20
CA ALA A 64 -17.98 2.43 -5.80
C ALA A 64 -16.93 3.02 -4.85
N MET A 65 -15.69 3.18 -5.29
CA MET A 65 -14.68 3.92 -4.51
C MET A 65 -14.95 5.43 -4.49
N LEU A 66 -15.57 6.03 -5.51
CA LEU A 66 -15.91 7.46 -5.48
C LEU A 66 -17.25 7.75 -4.80
N ALA A 67 -18.14 6.77 -4.75
CA ALA A 67 -19.49 6.85 -4.21
C ALA A 67 -19.61 7.49 -2.81
N PRO A 68 -18.71 7.24 -1.83
CA PRO A 68 -18.76 7.91 -0.52
C PRO A 68 -18.71 9.44 -0.57
N PHE A 69 -18.08 10.00 -1.61
CA PHE A 69 -18.06 11.44 -1.86
C PHE A 69 -19.28 11.93 -2.64
N GLY A 70 -20.08 11.01 -3.20
CA GLY A 70 -21.27 11.29 -4.00
C GLY A 70 -22.32 12.10 -3.26
N SER A 71 -22.40 12.01 -1.94
CA SER A 71 -23.25 12.87 -1.10
C SER A 71 -22.45 13.75 -0.12
N PHE A 72 -21.12 13.77 -0.22
CA PHE A 72 -20.23 14.38 0.78
C PHE A 72 -20.55 13.97 2.24
N GLY A 73 -21.06 12.75 2.43
CA GLY A 73 -21.48 12.24 3.75
C GLY A 73 -22.73 12.89 4.36
N THR A 74 -23.41 13.78 3.63
CA THR A 74 -24.63 14.48 4.10
C THR A 74 -25.78 13.54 4.40
N GLY A 75 -25.89 12.40 3.73
CA GLY A 75 -26.87 11.37 4.09
C GLY A 75 -26.69 10.87 5.53
N ASN A 76 -25.46 10.73 6.01
CA ASN A 76 -25.20 10.34 7.41
C ASN A 76 -25.51 11.49 8.38
N LEU A 77 -25.30 12.74 7.95
CA LEU A 77 -25.72 13.92 8.72
C LEU A 77 -27.24 14.04 8.81
N LEU A 78 -27.96 13.68 7.75
CA LEU A 78 -29.42 13.62 7.76
C LEU A 78 -29.88 12.64 8.84
N VAL A 79 -29.33 11.42 8.87
CA VAL A 79 -29.64 10.46 9.93
C VAL A 79 -29.32 11.04 11.31
N ARG A 80 -28.15 11.64 11.48
CA ARG A 80 -27.73 12.24 12.77
C ARG A 80 -28.65 13.37 13.24
N ASN A 81 -28.98 14.32 12.37
CA ASN A 81 -29.71 15.54 12.70
C ASN A 81 -31.20 15.23 12.91
N VAL A 82 -31.83 14.50 11.98
CA VAL A 82 -33.26 14.18 12.03
C VAL A 82 -33.59 13.21 13.16
N SER A 83 -32.69 12.28 13.51
CA SER A 83 -32.88 11.42 14.69
C SER A 83 -32.81 12.18 16.02
N ARG A 84 -32.19 13.37 16.07
CA ARG A 84 -32.13 14.23 17.26
C ARG A 84 -33.28 15.23 17.28
N GLU A 85 -33.51 15.89 16.15
CA GLU A 85 -34.49 16.95 15.97
C GLU A 85 -35.26 16.71 14.66
N PRO A 86 -36.44 16.05 14.71
CA PRO A 86 -37.22 15.71 13.52
C PRO A 86 -37.62 16.92 12.66
N ALA A 87 -37.69 18.13 13.24
CA ALA A 87 -37.98 19.37 12.54
C ALA A 87 -36.92 19.73 11.47
N THR A 88 -35.68 19.24 11.61
CA THR A 88 -34.57 19.49 10.67
C THR A 88 -34.64 18.65 9.38
N MET A 89 -35.72 17.90 9.17
CA MET A 89 -35.91 17.01 8.03
C MET A 89 -35.81 17.74 6.70
N ALA A 90 -36.54 18.86 6.54
CA ALA A 90 -36.56 19.61 5.28
C ALA A 90 -35.16 20.12 4.90
N ASP A 91 -34.47 20.76 5.83
CA ASP A 91 -33.13 21.33 5.59
C ASP A 91 -32.07 20.25 5.37
N SER A 92 -32.13 19.15 6.12
CA SER A 92 -31.17 18.05 5.98
C SER A 92 -31.40 17.27 4.68
N TRP A 93 -32.66 17.12 4.27
CA TRP A 93 -33.04 16.50 2.99
C TRP A 93 -32.61 17.34 1.80
N SER A 94 -32.89 18.65 1.80
CA SER A 94 -32.52 19.55 0.71
C SER A 94 -31.02 19.60 0.53
N THR A 95 -30.26 19.72 1.62
CA THR A 95 -28.80 19.71 1.62
C THR A 95 -28.26 18.41 1.01
N ALA A 96 -28.81 17.26 1.42
CA ALA A 96 -28.39 15.95 0.90
C ALA A 96 -28.68 15.80 -0.60
N LEU A 97 -29.85 16.26 -1.06
CA LEU A 97 -30.26 16.17 -2.46
C LEU A 97 -29.40 17.07 -3.37
N VAL A 98 -29.19 18.33 -2.96
CA VAL A 98 -28.38 19.31 -3.71
C VAL A 98 -26.92 18.89 -3.79
N THR A 99 -26.34 18.50 -2.65
CA THR A 99 -24.94 18.03 -2.63
C THR A 99 -24.74 16.80 -3.51
N THR A 100 -25.72 15.90 -3.56
CA THR A 100 -25.64 14.68 -4.38
C THR A 100 -25.68 14.96 -5.87
N GLY A 101 -26.58 15.84 -6.32
CA GLY A 101 -26.62 16.27 -7.71
C GLY A 101 -25.32 16.96 -8.15
N MET A 102 -24.82 17.91 -7.35
CA MET A 102 -23.60 18.66 -7.68
C MET A 102 -22.33 17.78 -7.64
N ALA A 103 -22.18 16.95 -6.62
CA ALA A 103 -21.02 16.07 -6.47
C ALA A 103 -21.01 14.99 -7.54
N GLY A 104 -22.17 14.44 -7.91
CA GLY A 104 -22.29 13.40 -8.94
C GLY A 104 -21.65 13.79 -10.28
N VAL A 105 -21.92 15.01 -10.79
CA VAL A 105 -21.34 15.48 -12.06
C VAL A 105 -19.81 15.58 -11.98
N VAL A 106 -19.29 16.18 -10.91
CA VAL A 106 -17.84 16.32 -10.69
C VAL A 106 -17.17 14.95 -10.57
N LEU A 107 -17.79 14.02 -9.85
CA LEU A 107 -17.27 12.68 -9.65
C LEU A 107 -17.33 11.82 -10.91
N ILE A 108 -18.31 12.03 -11.80
CA ILE A 108 -18.32 11.38 -13.12
C ILE A 108 -17.13 11.86 -13.96
N GLY A 109 -16.83 13.17 -13.97
CA GLY A 109 -15.65 13.70 -14.64
C GLY A 109 -14.34 13.10 -14.07
N LEU A 110 -14.25 13.01 -12.74
CA LEU A 110 -13.14 12.35 -12.06
C LEU A 110 -13.06 10.85 -12.41
N LEU A 111 -14.20 10.15 -12.45
CA LEU A 111 -14.29 8.74 -12.82
C LEU A 111 -13.77 8.52 -14.24
N VAL A 112 -14.16 9.35 -15.21
CA VAL A 112 -13.65 9.27 -16.59
C VAL A 112 -12.13 9.48 -16.63
N GLY A 113 -11.61 10.49 -15.92
CA GLY A 113 -10.17 10.73 -15.84
C GLY A 113 -9.38 9.57 -15.21
N LEU A 114 -9.90 9.00 -14.12
CA LEU A 114 -9.28 7.83 -13.47
C LEU A 114 -9.40 6.57 -14.33
N ALA A 115 -10.55 6.34 -14.97
CA ALA A 115 -10.81 5.17 -15.80
C ALA A 115 -9.96 5.19 -17.07
N ALA A 116 -9.75 6.35 -17.70
CA ALA A 116 -8.85 6.46 -18.86
C ALA A 116 -7.43 5.97 -18.55
N PHE A 117 -7.02 6.09 -17.28
CA PHE A 117 -5.71 5.65 -16.82
C PHE A 117 -5.69 4.21 -16.32
N ILE A 118 -6.69 3.79 -15.53
CA ILE A 118 -6.73 2.46 -14.90
C ILE A 118 -7.25 1.39 -15.86
N LEU A 119 -8.19 1.75 -16.73
CA LEU A 119 -8.96 0.86 -17.62
C LEU A 119 -8.72 1.24 -19.09
N PRO A 120 -7.48 1.12 -19.61
CA PRO A 120 -7.20 1.45 -21.00
C PRO A 120 -7.99 0.51 -21.93
N GLY A 121 -8.62 1.09 -22.96
CA GLY A 121 -9.42 0.34 -23.94
C GLY A 121 -10.90 0.17 -23.57
N THR A 122 -11.31 0.54 -22.35
CA THR A 122 -12.72 0.55 -21.95
C THR A 122 -13.50 1.69 -22.60
N ALA A 123 -14.69 1.40 -23.10
CA ALA A 123 -15.51 2.41 -23.76
C ALA A 123 -15.92 3.55 -22.80
N VAL A 124 -15.69 4.81 -23.21
CA VAL A 124 -16.07 6.00 -22.41
C VAL A 124 -17.57 6.00 -22.09
N LEU A 125 -18.41 5.53 -23.02
CA LEU A 125 -19.85 5.41 -22.80
C LEU A 125 -20.19 4.47 -21.64
N LEU A 126 -19.50 3.33 -21.51
CA LEU A 126 -19.67 2.42 -20.37
C LEU A 126 -19.34 3.14 -19.06
N ILE A 127 -18.24 3.89 -19.04
CA ILE A 127 -17.77 4.63 -17.86
C ILE A 127 -18.80 5.69 -17.43
N VAL A 128 -19.32 6.46 -18.38
CA VAL A 128 -20.31 7.50 -18.11
C VAL A 128 -21.63 6.89 -17.61
N LEU A 129 -22.15 5.84 -18.28
CA LEU A 129 -23.41 5.21 -17.89
C LEU A 129 -23.35 4.59 -16.49
N VAL A 130 -22.28 3.87 -16.17
CA VAL A 130 -22.06 3.31 -14.83
C VAL A 130 -21.84 4.44 -13.81
N GLY A 131 -21.13 5.50 -14.18
CA GLY A 131 -20.95 6.69 -13.34
C GLY A 131 -22.29 7.34 -12.97
N VAL A 132 -23.18 7.57 -13.94
CA VAL A 132 -24.54 8.10 -13.68
C VAL A 132 -25.33 7.15 -12.79
N ALA A 133 -25.25 5.85 -13.06
CA ALA A 133 -25.96 4.83 -12.27
C ALA A 133 -25.50 4.81 -10.81
N ASP A 134 -24.19 4.73 -10.55
CA ASP A 134 -23.64 4.47 -9.21
C ASP A 134 -23.32 5.75 -8.41
N LEU A 135 -22.93 6.84 -9.08
CA LEU A 135 -22.56 8.10 -8.42
C LEU A 135 -23.72 9.09 -8.29
N VAL A 136 -24.80 8.90 -9.06
CA VAL A 136 -26.00 9.74 -8.99
C VAL A 136 -27.20 8.93 -8.51
N PHE A 137 -27.71 8.01 -9.32
CA PHE A 137 -28.98 7.34 -9.00
C PHE A 137 -28.89 6.43 -7.77
N ALA A 138 -27.80 5.68 -7.61
CA ALA A 138 -27.62 4.85 -6.42
C ALA A 138 -27.46 5.69 -5.14
N GLN A 139 -26.79 6.85 -5.23
CA GLN A 139 -26.66 7.78 -4.09
C GLN A 139 -28.00 8.42 -3.71
N LEU A 140 -28.82 8.79 -4.70
CA LEU A 140 -30.18 9.26 -4.46
C LEU A 140 -31.04 8.19 -3.78
N SER A 141 -30.96 6.94 -4.26
CA SER A 141 -31.68 5.81 -3.65
C SER A 141 -31.24 5.57 -2.20
N ASP A 142 -29.94 5.63 -1.92
CA ASP A 142 -29.36 5.51 -0.57
C ASP A 142 -29.85 6.63 0.37
N ILE A 143 -29.89 7.88 -0.10
CA ILE A 143 -30.41 9.01 0.69
C ILE A 143 -31.91 8.84 1.00
N CYS A 144 -32.71 8.34 0.06
CA CYS A 144 -34.11 7.99 0.32
C CYS A 144 -34.22 6.94 1.44
N GLY A 145 -33.38 5.91 1.42
CA GLY A 145 -33.32 4.90 2.48
C GLY A 145 -32.94 5.51 3.84
N LYS A 146 -31.95 6.43 3.85
CA LYS A 146 -31.47 7.13 5.05
C LYS A 146 -32.50 8.07 5.67
N ALA A 147 -33.35 8.70 4.85
CA ALA A 147 -34.47 9.52 5.33
C ALA A 147 -35.42 8.73 6.24
N PHE A 148 -35.77 7.51 5.85
CA PHE A 148 -36.58 6.62 6.68
C PHE A 148 -35.80 5.97 7.82
N GLN A 149 -34.50 5.70 7.62
CA GLN A 149 -33.62 5.21 8.68
C GLN A 149 -33.55 6.19 9.86
N ALA A 150 -33.48 7.50 9.57
CA ALA A 150 -33.44 8.55 10.57
C ALA A 150 -34.67 8.55 11.50
N GLN A 151 -35.81 8.09 10.98
CA GLN A 151 -37.10 7.99 11.69
C GLN A 151 -37.35 6.59 12.27
N GLN A 152 -36.34 5.71 12.30
CA GLN A 152 -36.45 4.31 12.74
C GLN A 152 -37.44 3.46 11.92
N ARG A 153 -37.76 3.88 10.69
CA ARG A 153 -38.61 3.15 9.72
C ARG A 153 -37.77 2.20 8.86
N LEU A 154 -37.11 1.26 9.55
CA LEU A 154 -36.21 0.29 8.95
C LEU A 154 -36.91 -0.68 7.98
N ASP A 155 -38.23 -0.81 8.11
CA ASP A 155 -39.09 -1.49 7.13
C ASP A 155 -38.97 -0.82 5.75
N VAL A 156 -39.23 0.48 5.66
CA VAL A 156 -39.22 1.20 4.37
C VAL A 156 -37.81 1.21 3.78
N THR A 157 -36.78 1.44 4.60
CA THR A 157 -35.37 1.36 4.17
C THR A 157 -35.07 0.00 3.54
N ALA A 158 -35.41 -1.10 4.21
CA ALA A 158 -35.17 -2.44 3.69
C ALA A 158 -36.00 -2.75 2.43
N SER A 159 -37.22 -2.20 2.30
CA SER A 159 -38.03 -2.31 1.07
C SER A 159 -37.34 -1.64 -0.12
N LEU A 160 -36.84 -0.42 0.06
CA LEU A 160 -36.19 0.34 -1.02
C LEU A 160 -34.92 -0.38 -1.51
N ASP A 161 -34.07 -0.86 -0.59
CA ASP A 161 -32.86 -1.63 -0.92
C ASP A 161 -33.17 -2.94 -1.66
N THR A 162 -34.22 -3.62 -1.24
CA THR A 162 -34.66 -4.88 -1.87
C THR A 162 -35.24 -4.61 -3.26
N GLY A 163 -36.03 -3.55 -3.40
CA GLY A 163 -36.58 -3.09 -4.68
C GLY A 163 -35.50 -2.72 -5.69
N LEU A 164 -34.45 -2.02 -5.25
CA LEU A 164 -33.28 -1.74 -6.08
C LEU A 164 -32.59 -3.02 -6.57
N SER A 165 -32.44 -4.02 -5.68
CA SER A 165 -31.82 -5.30 -6.05
C SER A 165 -32.71 -6.11 -7.01
N ALA A 166 -34.03 -6.08 -6.82
CA ALA A 166 -34.99 -6.70 -7.73
C ALA A 166 -34.98 -6.03 -9.12
N ALA A 167 -34.91 -4.69 -9.18
CA ALA A 167 -34.81 -3.95 -10.43
C ALA A 167 -33.57 -4.35 -11.24
N LYS A 168 -32.41 -4.56 -10.57
CA LYS A 168 -31.19 -5.06 -11.22
C LYS A 168 -31.34 -6.48 -11.79
N VAL A 169 -32.04 -7.37 -11.09
CA VAL A 169 -32.34 -8.72 -11.59
C VAL A 169 -33.25 -8.64 -12.83
N LEU A 170 -34.32 -7.85 -12.78
CA LEU A 170 -35.22 -7.66 -13.92
C LEU A 170 -34.49 -7.10 -15.14
N ALA A 171 -33.60 -6.12 -14.94
CA ALA A 171 -32.73 -5.61 -15.98
C ALA A 171 -31.79 -6.68 -16.56
N ALA A 172 -31.22 -7.55 -15.73
CA ALA A 172 -30.34 -8.62 -16.18
C ALA A 172 -31.09 -9.69 -17.00
N VAL A 173 -32.31 -10.04 -16.58
CA VAL A 173 -33.21 -10.91 -17.34
C VAL A 173 -33.62 -10.24 -18.66
N GLY A 174 -33.93 -8.93 -18.63
CA GLY A 174 -34.25 -8.16 -19.82
C GLY A 174 -33.12 -8.13 -20.84
N LEU A 175 -31.87 -7.95 -20.39
CA LEU A 175 -30.69 -8.02 -21.27
C LEU A 175 -30.60 -9.40 -21.95
N TYR A 176 -30.74 -10.48 -21.19
CA TYR A 176 -30.71 -11.85 -21.72
C TYR A 176 -31.83 -12.12 -22.73
N ALA A 177 -33.03 -11.61 -22.47
CA ALA A 177 -34.20 -11.88 -23.30
C ALA A 177 -34.29 -11.01 -24.56
N LEU A 178 -33.81 -9.75 -24.49
CA LEU A 178 -34.03 -8.74 -25.53
C LEU A 178 -32.82 -8.46 -26.42
N VAL A 179 -31.61 -8.86 -26.00
CA VAL A 179 -30.38 -8.55 -26.72
C VAL A 179 -29.70 -9.83 -27.19
N ALA A 180 -29.65 -10.04 -28.50
CA ALA A 180 -29.08 -11.25 -29.10
C ALA A 180 -27.55 -11.38 -28.90
N SER A 181 -26.82 -10.26 -28.84
CA SER A 181 -25.38 -10.23 -28.58
C SER A 181 -25.05 -9.24 -27.46
N PRO A 182 -25.19 -9.67 -26.20
CA PRO A 182 -25.01 -8.81 -25.03
C PRO A 182 -23.58 -8.28 -24.92
N THR A 183 -23.44 -6.95 -24.81
CA THR A 183 -22.17 -6.26 -24.57
C THR A 183 -22.18 -5.55 -23.22
N PRO A 184 -21.01 -5.21 -22.64
CA PRO A 184 -20.94 -4.43 -21.40
C PRO A 184 -21.67 -3.09 -21.50
N VAL A 185 -21.59 -2.42 -22.66
CA VAL A 185 -22.30 -1.16 -22.93
C VAL A 185 -23.83 -1.39 -22.96
N ALA A 186 -24.30 -2.47 -23.60
CA ALA A 186 -25.72 -2.80 -23.60
C ALA A 186 -26.22 -3.04 -22.17
N TRP A 187 -25.47 -3.80 -21.37
CA TRP A 187 -25.77 -4.00 -19.95
C TRP A 187 -25.84 -2.67 -19.18
N ALA A 188 -24.92 -1.73 -19.43
CA ALA A 188 -24.89 -0.44 -18.75
C ALA A 188 -26.16 0.39 -18.96
N TRP A 189 -26.81 0.30 -20.13
CA TRP A 189 -28.11 0.93 -20.37
C TRP A 189 -29.22 0.36 -19.51
N PHE A 190 -29.34 -0.98 -19.46
CA PHE A 190 -30.32 -1.65 -18.58
C PHE A 190 -30.03 -1.33 -17.10
N TYR A 191 -28.75 -1.30 -16.72
CA TYR A 191 -28.29 -1.00 -15.37
C TYR A 191 -28.66 0.42 -14.91
N VAL A 192 -28.35 1.44 -15.71
CA VAL A 192 -28.65 2.84 -15.37
C VAL A 192 -30.16 3.09 -15.28
N VAL A 193 -30.95 2.48 -16.18
CA VAL A 193 -32.41 2.59 -16.14
C VAL A 193 -32.99 1.93 -14.88
N ALA A 194 -32.53 0.72 -14.54
CA ALA A 194 -33.02 0.02 -13.35
C ALA A 194 -32.75 0.82 -12.06
N ILE A 195 -31.56 1.40 -11.92
CA ILE A 195 -31.22 2.21 -10.75
C ILE A 195 -31.94 3.55 -10.78
N GLY A 196 -32.09 4.18 -11.95
CA GLY A 196 -32.87 5.41 -12.12
C GLY A 196 -34.34 5.23 -11.71
N VAL A 197 -34.98 4.13 -12.13
CA VAL A 197 -36.36 3.79 -11.72
C VAL A 197 -36.44 3.57 -10.21
N ALA A 198 -35.50 2.83 -9.62
CA ALA A 198 -35.47 2.62 -8.17
C ALA A 198 -35.27 3.93 -7.38
N ALA A 199 -34.41 4.83 -7.87
CA ALA A 199 -34.21 6.16 -7.30
C ALA A 199 -35.48 7.02 -7.40
N ALA A 200 -36.15 7.00 -8.57
CA ALA A 200 -37.42 7.70 -8.77
C ALA A 200 -38.51 7.19 -7.83
N ILE A 201 -38.66 5.86 -7.67
CA ILE A 201 -39.59 5.26 -6.70
C ILE A 201 -39.24 5.73 -5.27
N GLY A 202 -37.96 5.71 -4.89
CA GLY A 202 -37.52 6.19 -3.58
C GLY A 202 -37.91 7.64 -3.32
N LEU A 203 -37.66 8.54 -4.27
CA LEU A 203 -38.04 9.95 -4.19
C LEU A 203 -39.56 10.11 -4.08
N CYS A 204 -40.33 9.43 -4.94
CA CYS A 204 -41.79 9.44 -4.89
C CYS A 204 -42.32 8.99 -3.52
N VAL A 205 -41.74 7.94 -2.93
CA VAL A 205 -42.13 7.45 -1.60
C VAL A 205 -41.80 8.48 -0.51
N VAL A 206 -40.66 9.18 -0.59
CA VAL A 206 -40.31 10.26 0.36
C VAL A 206 -41.30 11.43 0.24
N TYR A 207 -41.54 11.94 -0.96
CA TYR A 207 -42.44 13.08 -1.17
C TYR A 207 -43.91 12.74 -0.87
N ALA A 208 -44.37 11.52 -1.18
CA ALA A 208 -45.71 11.09 -0.83
C ALA A 208 -45.93 10.98 0.70
N ARG A 209 -44.87 10.73 1.48
CA ARG A 209 -44.96 10.57 2.94
C ARG A 209 -44.74 11.86 3.71
N HIS A 210 -43.89 12.76 3.22
CA HIS A 210 -43.48 13.96 3.94
C HIS A 210 -44.07 15.27 3.38
N GLY A 211 -44.85 15.19 2.29
CA GLY A 211 -45.29 16.38 1.57
C GLY A 211 -44.14 16.99 0.76
N GLY A 212 -44.43 18.09 0.04
CA GLY A 212 -43.40 18.83 -0.69
C GLY A 212 -42.32 19.35 0.25
N LEU A 213 -41.15 18.70 0.25
CA LEU A 213 -39.98 19.18 0.98
C LEU A 213 -39.31 20.29 0.15
N PRO A 214 -39.12 21.50 0.70
CA PRO A 214 -38.52 22.61 -0.03
C PRO A 214 -37.07 22.30 -0.40
N LEU A 215 -36.68 22.67 -1.62
CA LEU A 215 -35.30 22.60 -2.09
C LEU A 215 -34.60 23.93 -1.78
N THR A 216 -33.84 23.97 -0.69
CA THR A 216 -32.98 25.11 -0.35
C THR A 216 -31.56 24.89 -0.90
N LEU A 217 -31.08 25.84 -1.70
CA LEU A 217 -29.71 25.83 -2.28
C LEU A 217 -28.65 26.38 -1.30
N SER A 218 -28.84 26.19 0.00
CA SER A 218 -27.90 26.68 1.01
C SER A 218 -26.93 25.58 1.46
N LEU A 219 -25.66 25.72 1.07
CA LEU A 219 -24.59 24.83 1.53
C LEU A 219 -23.96 25.39 2.81
N SER A 220 -24.22 24.77 3.95
CA SER A 220 -23.52 25.11 5.18
C SER A 220 -22.10 24.54 5.17
N GLY A 221 -21.08 25.42 5.22
CA GLY A 221 -19.68 25.01 5.27
C GLY A 221 -19.29 24.15 6.48
N ARG A 222 -20.07 24.19 7.57
CA ARG A 222 -19.88 23.28 8.72
C ARG A 222 -20.43 21.88 8.44
N ALA A 223 -21.60 21.80 7.78
CA ALA A 223 -22.21 20.52 7.42
C ALA A 223 -21.34 19.77 6.40
N THR A 224 -20.79 20.46 5.40
CA THR A 224 -19.88 19.82 4.42
C THR A 224 -18.58 19.33 5.06
N ARG A 225 -18.04 20.07 6.05
CA ARG A 225 -16.86 19.64 6.82
C ARG A 225 -17.13 18.39 7.68
N ASP A 226 -18.25 18.37 8.40
CA ASP A 226 -18.65 17.21 9.20
C ASP A 226 -18.91 15.98 8.32
N GLY A 227 -19.55 16.17 7.17
CA GLY A 227 -19.86 15.12 6.21
C GLY A 227 -18.62 14.50 5.57
N LEU A 228 -17.58 15.31 5.33
CA LEU A 228 -16.32 14.86 4.75
C LEU A 228 -15.65 13.75 5.60
N TYR A 229 -15.73 13.81 6.93
CA TYR A 229 -15.19 12.75 7.79
C TYR A 229 -15.91 11.41 7.60
N PHE A 230 -17.24 11.44 7.44
CA PHE A 230 -18.01 10.23 7.13
C PHE A 230 -17.67 9.70 5.74
N ALA A 231 -17.57 10.57 4.74
CA ALA A 231 -17.17 10.21 3.39
C ALA A 231 -15.78 9.57 3.36
N LEU A 232 -14.80 10.15 4.06
CA LEU A 232 -13.43 9.63 4.13
C LEU A 232 -13.36 8.25 4.83
N SER A 233 -14.13 8.06 5.90
CA SER A 233 -14.23 6.77 6.59
C SER A 233 -14.83 5.68 5.69
N GLN A 234 -15.92 6.00 4.99
CA GLN A 234 -16.56 5.08 4.05
C GLN A 234 -15.70 4.80 2.82
N TRP A 235 -14.97 5.81 2.33
CA TRP A 235 -13.98 5.66 1.27
C TRP A 235 -12.89 4.66 1.64
N MET A 236 -12.33 4.78 2.84
CA MET A 236 -11.30 3.85 3.31
C MET A 236 -11.80 2.40 3.32
N GLN A 237 -13.06 2.18 3.70
CA GLN A 237 -13.69 0.85 3.66
C GLN A 237 -13.88 0.34 2.24
N ALA A 238 -14.33 1.19 1.30
CA ALA A 238 -14.46 0.84 -0.11
C ALA A 238 -13.10 0.47 -0.73
N VAL A 239 -12.06 1.26 -0.43
CA VAL A 239 -10.68 0.98 -0.86
C VAL A 239 -10.19 -0.35 -0.31
N GLN A 240 -10.34 -0.59 1.00
CA GLN A 240 -9.91 -1.84 1.63
C GLN A 240 -10.62 -3.06 1.04
N LYS A 241 -11.88 -2.91 0.61
CA LYS A 241 -12.68 -4.00 0.07
C LYS A 241 -12.35 -4.35 -1.37
N ASP A 242 -12.14 -3.36 -2.24
CA ASP A 242 -12.18 -3.56 -3.69
C ASP A 242 -10.92 -3.08 -4.45
N ILE A 243 -9.87 -2.60 -3.75
CA ILE A 243 -8.62 -2.17 -4.41
C ILE A 243 -7.94 -3.30 -5.18
N ASP A 244 -8.02 -4.52 -4.68
CA ASP A 244 -7.51 -5.73 -5.31
C ASP A 244 -8.04 -5.92 -6.73
N LYS A 245 -9.34 -5.73 -6.95
CA LYS A 245 -9.98 -5.83 -8.27
C LYS A 245 -9.41 -4.80 -9.23
N MET A 246 -9.22 -3.56 -8.80
CA MET A 246 -8.62 -2.52 -9.65
C MET A 246 -7.19 -2.85 -10.07
N LEU A 247 -6.40 -3.38 -9.12
CA LEU A 247 -5.02 -3.77 -9.39
C LEU A 247 -4.98 -4.92 -10.39
N ILE A 248 -5.86 -5.93 -10.26
CA ILE A 248 -5.93 -7.04 -11.21
C ILE A 248 -6.37 -6.56 -12.59
N VAL A 249 -7.35 -5.65 -12.71
CA VAL A 249 -7.71 -5.11 -14.03
C VAL A 249 -6.50 -4.42 -14.67
N ARG A 250 -5.75 -3.62 -13.90
CA ARG A 250 -4.61 -2.86 -14.43
C ARG A 250 -3.41 -3.75 -14.78
N PHE A 251 -3.08 -4.75 -13.97
CA PHE A 251 -1.86 -5.54 -14.12
C PHE A 251 -2.07 -6.88 -14.85
N SER A 252 -3.28 -7.42 -14.85
CA SER A 252 -3.61 -8.73 -15.43
C SER A 252 -4.75 -8.67 -16.46
N GLY A 253 -5.31 -7.48 -16.71
CA GLY A 253 -6.36 -7.25 -17.70
C GLY A 253 -7.78 -7.54 -17.22
N VAL A 254 -8.76 -7.13 -18.04
CA VAL A 254 -10.19 -7.22 -17.69
C VAL A 254 -10.68 -8.65 -17.53
N HIS A 255 -10.16 -9.61 -18.31
CA HIS A 255 -10.59 -11.02 -18.23
C HIS A 255 -10.22 -11.66 -16.88
N ALA A 256 -8.96 -11.52 -16.45
CA ALA A 256 -8.50 -12.00 -15.15
C ALA A 256 -9.26 -11.33 -13.99
N ALA A 257 -9.54 -10.03 -14.12
CA ALA A 257 -10.32 -9.31 -13.14
C ALA A 257 -11.77 -9.81 -13.04
N GLY A 258 -12.40 -10.17 -14.15
CA GLY A 258 -13.74 -10.77 -14.16
C GLY A 258 -13.78 -12.11 -13.41
N ILE A 259 -12.79 -12.97 -13.65
CA ILE A 259 -12.62 -14.26 -12.95
C ILE A 259 -12.42 -14.03 -11.44
N TYR A 260 -11.49 -13.16 -11.08
CA TYR A 260 -11.19 -12.87 -9.68
C TYR A 260 -12.37 -12.22 -8.96
N ALA A 261 -13.06 -11.26 -9.59
CA ALA A 261 -14.20 -10.58 -9.01
C ALA A 261 -15.38 -11.55 -8.77
N ALA A 262 -15.59 -12.49 -9.69
CA ALA A 262 -16.56 -13.56 -9.51
C ALA A 262 -16.22 -14.43 -8.29
N ALA A 263 -14.98 -14.87 -8.18
CA ALA A 263 -14.48 -15.64 -7.03
C ALA A 263 -14.62 -14.87 -5.71
N ALA A 264 -14.16 -13.62 -5.67
CA ALA A 264 -14.23 -12.75 -4.50
C ALA A 264 -15.68 -12.52 -4.03
N ARG A 265 -16.64 -12.39 -4.96
CA ARG A 265 -18.07 -12.25 -4.60
C ARG A 265 -18.63 -13.48 -3.89
N ILE A 266 -18.27 -14.68 -4.35
CA ILE A 266 -18.69 -15.93 -3.70
C ILE A 266 -18.13 -15.98 -2.28
N VAL A 267 -16.86 -15.64 -2.10
CA VAL A 267 -16.20 -15.59 -0.79
C VAL A 267 -16.85 -14.54 0.12
N ASP A 268 -17.14 -13.35 -0.38
CA ASP A 268 -17.83 -12.30 0.38
C ASP A 268 -19.20 -12.74 0.90
N ILE A 269 -19.97 -13.49 0.10
CA ILE A 269 -21.28 -14.04 0.51
C ILE A 269 -21.10 -14.96 1.72
N THR A 270 -20.10 -15.84 1.70
CA THR A 270 -19.83 -16.75 2.84
C THR A 270 -19.45 -16.04 4.12
N PHE A 271 -18.91 -14.82 4.07
CA PHE A 271 -18.55 -14.06 5.26
C PHE A 271 -19.75 -13.38 5.95
N THR A 272 -20.90 -13.28 5.27
CA THR A 272 -22.05 -12.50 5.77
C THR A 272 -22.58 -12.95 7.13
N PRO A 273 -22.69 -14.26 7.44
CA PRO A 273 -23.10 -14.70 8.78
C PRO A 273 -22.14 -14.27 9.88
N VAL A 274 -20.83 -14.26 9.61
CA VAL A 274 -19.82 -13.75 10.55
C VAL A 274 -20.04 -12.26 10.78
N LEU A 275 -20.27 -11.48 9.72
CA LEU A 275 -20.54 -10.05 9.84
C LEU A 275 -21.79 -9.75 10.68
N ALA A 276 -22.84 -10.57 10.54
CA ALA A 276 -24.05 -10.46 11.35
C ALA A 276 -23.77 -10.76 12.83
N LEU A 277 -23.00 -11.82 13.12
CA LEU A 277 -22.57 -12.16 14.48
C LEU A 277 -21.73 -11.03 15.11
N MET A 278 -20.79 -10.46 14.36
CA MET A 278 -19.95 -9.36 14.83
C MET A 278 -20.79 -8.10 15.11
N SER A 279 -21.70 -7.75 14.20
CA SER A 279 -22.59 -6.59 14.35
C SER A 279 -23.49 -6.73 15.59
N ALA A 280 -24.01 -7.93 15.85
CA ALA A 280 -24.82 -8.21 17.04
C ALA A 280 -24.00 -8.16 18.34
N SER A 281 -22.72 -8.53 18.28
CA SER A 281 -21.81 -8.58 19.43
C SER A 281 -21.12 -7.24 19.74
N TYR A 282 -21.14 -6.30 18.79
CA TYR A 282 -20.43 -5.01 18.85
C TYR A 282 -20.68 -4.21 20.15
N PRO A 283 -21.93 -4.03 20.64
CA PRO A 283 -22.18 -3.34 21.91
C PRO A 283 -21.55 -4.03 23.12
N GLY A 284 -21.36 -5.36 23.07
CA GLY A 284 -20.73 -6.14 24.11
C GLY A 284 -19.27 -5.78 24.34
N PHE A 285 -18.53 -5.43 23.26
CA PHE A 285 -17.13 -5.05 23.35
C PHE A 285 -16.91 -3.74 24.10
N PHE A 286 -17.81 -2.75 23.97
CA PHE A 286 -17.72 -1.51 24.75
C PHE A 286 -18.04 -1.74 26.23
N ARG A 287 -19.06 -2.53 26.53
CA ARG A 287 -19.43 -2.84 27.92
C ARG A 287 -18.31 -3.54 28.67
N HIS A 288 -17.69 -4.57 28.08
CA HIS A 288 -16.59 -5.30 28.70
C HIS A 288 -15.26 -4.56 28.58
N GLY A 289 -15.05 -3.79 27.50
CA GLY A 289 -13.85 -3.00 27.28
C GLY A 289 -13.71 -1.79 28.20
N ALA A 290 -14.80 -1.31 28.81
CA ALA A 290 -14.74 -0.35 29.92
C ALA A 290 -13.91 -0.87 31.12
N ALA A 291 -13.84 -2.20 31.31
CA ALA A 291 -12.99 -2.84 32.32
C ALA A 291 -11.55 -3.12 31.83
N GLY A 292 -11.18 -2.64 30.64
CA GLY A 292 -9.86 -2.75 30.04
C GLY A 292 -9.70 -3.88 29.03
N LEU A 293 -8.51 -3.94 28.41
CA LEU A 293 -8.21 -4.83 27.28
C LEU A 293 -8.41 -6.32 27.58
N ARG A 294 -8.07 -6.78 28.80
CA ARG A 294 -8.22 -8.19 29.18
C ARG A 294 -9.68 -8.62 29.24
N ALA A 295 -10.58 -7.76 29.71
CA ALA A 295 -12.01 -8.05 29.79
C ALA A 295 -12.65 -8.06 28.40
N ALA A 296 -12.27 -7.12 27.52
CA ALA A 296 -12.66 -7.15 26.12
C ALA A 296 -12.17 -8.42 25.40
N LEU A 297 -10.92 -8.84 25.62
CA LEU A 297 -10.37 -10.09 25.06
C LEU A 297 -11.10 -11.33 25.59
N ALA A 298 -11.45 -11.36 26.87
CA ALA A 298 -12.20 -12.48 27.46
C ALA A 298 -13.59 -12.63 26.82
N PHE A 299 -14.27 -11.52 26.56
CA PHE A 299 -15.53 -11.50 25.81
C PHE A 299 -15.36 -11.89 24.34
N GLY A 300 -14.28 -11.43 23.69
CA GLY A 300 -13.99 -11.72 22.28
C GLY A 300 -13.52 -13.16 22.02
N ARG A 301 -12.91 -13.85 22.99
CA ARG A 301 -12.37 -15.21 22.83
C ARG A 301 -13.38 -16.25 22.31
N PRO A 302 -14.59 -16.40 22.88
CA PRO A 302 -15.58 -17.32 22.32
C PRO A 302 -16.01 -16.94 20.89
N LEU A 303 -16.07 -15.64 20.58
CA LEU A 303 -16.39 -15.13 19.23
C LEU A 303 -15.27 -15.44 18.23
N LEU A 304 -13.99 -15.34 18.65
CA LEU A 304 -12.84 -15.76 17.84
C LEU A 304 -12.90 -17.25 17.53
N LEU A 305 -13.23 -18.10 18.52
CA LEU A 305 -13.32 -19.54 18.31
C LEU A 305 -14.50 -19.90 17.39
N ALA A 306 -15.68 -19.33 17.63
CA ALA A 306 -16.86 -19.57 16.80
C ALA A 306 -16.66 -19.04 15.37
N GLY A 307 -16.15 -17.81 15.21
CA GLY A 307 -15.83 -17.22 13.91
C GLY A 307 -14.71 -17.95 13.18
N GLY A 308 -13.71 -18.44 13.92
CA GLY A 308 -12.62 -19.25 13.37
C GLY A 308 -13.08 -20.63 12.90
N LEU A 309 -13.89 -21.33 13.69
CA LEU A 309 -14.48 -22.61 13.30
C LEU A 309 -15.39 -22.45 12.08
N TYR A 310 -16.25 -21.45 12.07
CA TYR A 310 -17.07 -21.12 10.90
C TYR A 310 -16.19 -20.80 9.70
N GLY A 311 -15.14 -19.99 9.86
CA GLY A 311 -14.20 -19.66 8.79
C GLY A 311 -13.51 -20.89 8.20
N LEU A 312 -13.13 -21.87 9.02
CA LEU A 312 -12.57 -23.15 8.55
C LEU A 312 -13.61 -23.99 7.79
N ILE A 313 -14.84 -24.07 8.29
CA ILE A 313 -15.94 -24.78 7.62
C ILE A 313 -16.26 -24.11 6.28
N SER A 314 -16.33 -22.78 6.23
CA SER A 314 -16.51 -22.01 5.00
C SER A 314 -15.36 -22.23 4.04
N ALA A 315 -14.11 -22.26 4.51
CA ALA A 315 -12.94 -22.53 3.68
C ALA A 315 -13.03 -23.91 3.04
N LEU A 316 -13.36 -24.94 3.82
CA LEU A 316 -13.55 -26.30 3.31
C LEU A 316 -14.67 -26.34 2.27
N ALA A 317 -15.84 -25.76 2.58
CA ALA A 317 -16.99 -25.71 1.67
C ALA A 317 -16.68 -24.97 0.37
N LEU A 318 -15.89 -23.89 0.43
CA LEU A 318 -15.44 -23.15 -0.75
C LEU A 318 -14.48 -23.99 -1.59
N VAL A 319 -13.51 -24.69 -0.99
CA VAL A 319 -12.56 -25.54 -1.72
C VAL A 319 -13.27 -26.72 -2.39
N THR A 320 -14.17 -27.41 -1.68
CA THR A 320 -14.89 -28.57 -2.22
C THR A 320 -16.00 -28.17 -3.19
N GLY A 321 -16.61 -27.00 -3.01
CA GLY A 321 -17.67 -26.48 -3.86
C GLY A 321 -17.18 -25.72 -5.10
N ALA A 322 -15.93 -25.25 -5.10
CA ALA A 322 -15.36 -24.49 -6.22
C ALA A 322 -15.51 -25.16 -7.60
N PRO A 323 -15.35 -26.49 -7.78
CA PRO A 323 -15.52 -27.14 -9.08
C PRO A 323 -16.93 -26.99 -9.70
N VAL A 324 -17.95 -26.61 -8.94
CA VAL A 324 -19.31 -26.37 -9.44
C VAL A 324 -19.43 -25.01 -10.15
N LEU A 325 -18.50 -24.09 -9.93
CA LEU A 325 -18.60 -22.71 -10.44
C LEU A 325 -18.68 -22.60 -11.97
N PRO A 326 -17.90 -23.35 -12.77
CA PRO A 326 -17.99 -23.26 -14.23
C PRO A 326 -19.36 -23.73 -14.76
N LEU A 327 -20.05 -24.63 -14.04
CA LEU A 327 -21.41 -25.06 -14.39
C LEU A 327 -22.44 -23.95 -14.16
N VAL A 328 -22.24 -23.13 -13.12
CA VAL A 328 -23.18 -22.06 -12.74
C VAL A 328 -22.91 -20.77 -13.52
N LEU A 329 -21.64 -20.38 -13.65
CA LEU A 329 -21.22 -19.10 -14.26
C LEU A 329 -20.90 -19.22 -15.76
N GLY A 330 -20.66 -20.45 -16.25
CA GLY A 330 -20.23 -20.73 -17.62
C GLY A 330 -18.74 -21.08 -17.72
N GLU A 331 -18.36 -21.73 -18.81
CA GLU A 331 -17.02 -22.29 -19.01
C GLU A 331 -15.90 -21.24 -18.97
N SER A 332 -16.20 -20.00 -19.39
CA SER A 332 -15.23 -18.89 -19.32
C SER A 332 -14.74 -18.57 -17.90
N PHE A 333 -15.45 -19.02 -16.87
CA PHE A 333 -15.06 -18.88 -15.47
C PHE A 333 -14.31 -20.11 -14.91
N GLY A 334 -13.79 -21.01 -15.75
CA GLY A 334 -13.03 -22.20 -15.30
C GLY A 334 -11.90 -21.89 -14.32
N ALA A 335 -11.16 -20.79 -14.52
CA ALA A 335 -10.09 -20.38 -13.62
C ALA A 335 -10.57 -19.82 -12.26
N SER A 336 -11.87 -19.52 -12.11
CA SER A 336 -12.44 -19.04 -10.84
C SER A 336 -12.39 -20.12 -9.76
N VAL A 337 -12.32 -21.40 -10.14
CA VAL A 337 -12.15 -22.53 -9.21
C VAL A 337 -10.89 -22.34 -8.37
N HIS A 338 -9.75 -22.15 -9.02
CA HIS A 338 -8.47 -21.91 -8.35
C HIS A 338 -8.48 -20.60 -7.57
N ALA A 339 -9.06 -19.53 -8.13
CA ALA A 339 -9.18 -18.27 -7.42
C ALA A 339 -9.96 -18.42 -6.10
N VAL A 340 -11.09 -19.13 -6.09
CA VAL A 340 -11.85 -19.40 -4.85
C VAL A 340 -11.04 -20.24 -3.87
N GLN A 341 -10.29 -21.24 -4.34
CA GLN A 341 -9.43 -22.06 -3.47
C GLN A 341 -8.35 -21.22 -2.78
N TRP A 342 -7.71 -20.28 -3.50
CA TRP A 342 -6.75 -19.34 -2.90
C TRP A 342 -7.39 -18.38 -1.91
N LEU A 343 -8.61 -17.91 -2.20
CA LEU A 343 -9.35 -16.98 -1.36
C LEU A 343 -10.11 -17.66 -0.20
N ALA A 344 -10.15 -18.99 -0.15
CA ALA A 344 -10.98 -19.76 0.78
C ALA A 344 -10.67 -19.48 2.26
N LEU A 345 -9.44 -19.08 2.59
CA LEU A 345 -9.02 -18.75 3.96
C LEU A 345 -9.36 -17.31 4.36
N ILE A 346 -9.82 -16.46 3.45
CA ILE A 346 -10.16 -15.05 3.77
C ILE A 346 -11.25 -14.95 4.85
N PRO A 347 -12.36 -15.72 4.84
CA PRO A 347 -13.36 -15.67 5.90
C PRO A 347 -12.78 -15.95 7.30
N LEU A 348 -11.83 -16.88 7.40
CA LEU A 348 -11.11 -17.18 8.64
C LEU A 348 -10.29 -15.99 9.13
N PHE A 349 -9.45 -15.41 8.25
CA PHE A 349 -8.63 -14.26 8.62
C PHE A 349 -9.47 -13.01 8.92
N ARG A 350 -10.55 -12.78 8.17
CA ARG A 350 -11.50 -11.69 8.44
C ARG A 350 -12.17 -11.87 9.79
N ALA A 351 -12.59 -13.08 10.17
CA ALA A 351 -13.19 -13.31 11.50
C ALA A 351 -12.23 -12.89 12.63
N PHE A 352 -10.95 -13.23 12.53
CA PHE A 352 -9.94 -12.79 13.49
C PHE A 352 -9.69 -11.29 13.45
N HIS A 353 -9.59 -10.70 12.26
CA HIS A 353 -9.39 -9.27 12.07
C HIS A 353 -10.50 -8.45 12.73
N TYR A 354 -11.77 -8.79 12.48
CA TYR A 354 -12.92 -8.05 13.00
C TYR A 354 -12.98 -8.13 14.53
N VAL A 355 -12.85 -9.33 15.12
CA VAL A 355 -12.88 -9.45 16.59
C VAL A 355 -11.69 -8.73 17.23
N ALA A 356 -10.49 -8.85 16.67
CA ALA A 356 -9.33 -8.13 17.18
C ALA A 356 -9.51 -6.59 17.11
N GLY A 357 -10.11 -6.12 16.01
CA GLY A 357 -10.52 -4.73 15.85
C GLY A 357 -11.47 -4.30 16.96
N ASP A 358 -12.60 -4.99 17.10
CA ASP A 358 -13.65 -4.66 18.08
C ASP A 358 -13.15 -4.71 19.54
N VAL A 359 -12.24 -5.64 19.86
CA VAL A 359 -11.57 -5.67 21.17
C VAL A 359 -10.77 -4.40 21.42
N LEU A 360 -9.97 -3.96 20.45
CA LEU A 360 -9.16 -2.74 20.58
C LEU A 360 -10.03 -1.49 20.63
N THR A 361 -11.09 -1.45 19.82
CA THR A 361 -12.08 -0.37 19.81
C THR A 361 -12.78 -0.28 21.17
N GLY A 362 -13.33 -1.40 21.65
CA GLY A 362 -14.08 -1.48 22.89
C GLY A 362 -13.24 -1.14 24.12
N ALA A 363 -11.93 -1.48 24.10
CA ALA A 363 -10.98 -1.16 25.16
C ALA A 363 -10.39 0.26 25.08
N GLY A 364 -10.81 1.09 24.12
CA GLY A 364 -10.39 2.49 23.99
C GLY A 364 -9.02 2.70 23.33
N PHE A 365 -8.39 1.66 22.78
CA PHE A 365 -7.06 1.74 22.16
C PHE A 365 -7.06 2.29 20.72
N GLN A 366 -8.24 2.56 20.16
CA GLN A 366 -8.38 3.16 18.84
C GLN A 366 -8.43 4.69 18.87
N ARG A 367 -8.56 5.31 20.05
CA ARG A 367 -8.38 6.76 20.23
C ARG A 367 -6.87 7.07 20.28
N ARG A 368 -6.33 7.53 19.16
CA ARG A 368 -5.05 8.24 19.10
C ARG A 368 -5.33 9.70 18.71
N ASP A 369 -5.26 10.58 19.70
CA ASP A 369 -4.78 11.98 19.62
C ASP A 369 -5.03 12.72 18.29
N GLY A 370 -6.29 12.90 17.92
CA GLY A 370 -6.70 13.59 16.69
C GLY A 370 -7.91 14.51 16.82
N ASP A 371 -8.51 14.62 18.01
CA ASP A 371 -9.45 15.71 18.29
C ASP A 371 -8.63 16.96 18.62
N VAL A 372 -8.63 17.90 17.67
CA VAL A 372 -8.02 19.23 17.79
C VAL A 372 -8.81 20.02 18.83
N GLY A 373 -8.28 20.07 20.05
CA GLY A 373 -8.79 20.96 21.09
C GLY A 373 -8.42 20.53 22.51
N ASP A 374 -7.13 20.36 22.81
CA ASP A 374 -6.49 20.82 24.07
C ASP A 374 -5.05 20.26 24.23
N PRO A 375 -4.11 21.02 24.84
CA PRO A 375 -2.73 20.59 25.01
C PRO A 375 -2.56 19.58 26.17
N PRO A 376 -1.59 18.64 26.07
CA PRO A 376 -1.42 17.58 27.04
C PRO A 376 -0.60 18.05 28.26
N LEU A 377 -1.21 18.03 29.44
CA LEU A 377 -0.50 18.01 30.72
C LEU A 377 -0.74 16.65 31.37
N LEU A 378 0.18 15.72 31.14
CA LEU A 378 0.23 14.44 31.85
C LEU A 378 1.53 14.40 32.67
N VAL A 379 1.51 15.14 33.79
CA VAL A 379 2.42 14.87 34.90
C VAL A 379 1.84 13.70 35.69
N VAL A 380 2.64 12.65 35.73
CA VAL A 380 2.50 11.42 36.52
C VAL A 380 2.00 11.72 37.94
N ARG A 381 0.82 11.22 38.31
CA ARG A 381 0.49 10.93 39.72
C ARG A 381 0.39 9.42 39.91
N ARG A 382 1.47 8.84 40.46
CA ARG A 382 1.44 7.54 41.14
C ARG A 382 0.69 7.71 42.46
N GLY A 383 -0.21 6.77 42.75
CA GLY A 383 -0.83 6.66 44.06
C GLY A 383 0.19 6.26 45.14
N CYS A 384 0.04 6.83 46.32
CA CYS A 384 0.42 6.23 47.59
C CYS A 384 -0.56 6.70 48.66
N CYS A 385 -1.16 5.73 49.34
CA CYS A 385 -1.94 5.88 50.56
C CYS A 385 -1.13 6.61 51.65
N ARG A 386 -1.74 7.53 52.40
CA ARG A 386 -1.66 7.69 53.87
C ARG A 386 -2.52 8.88 54.35
N PRO A 387 -2.87 8.96 55.65
CA PRO A 387 -4.22 9.28 56.12
C PRO A 387 -4.48 10.77 56.39
N ARG A 388 -5.77 11.03 56.60
CA ARG A 388 -6.41 12.25 57.11
C ARG A 388 -5.63 12.82 58.30
N VAL A 389 -5.08 14.02 58.16
CA VAL A 389 -4.57 14.85 59.26
C VAL A 389 -5.32 16.18 59.26
N GLU A 390 -5.83 16.52 60.44
CA GLU A 390 -6.64 17.69 60.76
C GLU A 390 -5.92 19.00 60.46
N ARG A 391 -6.70 20.03 60.11
CA ARG A 391 -6.21 21.41 60.01
C ARG A 391 -6.06 22.00 61.42
N PRO A 392 -4.94 22.68 61.71
CA PRO A 392 -4.98 23.81 62.63
C PRO A 392 -4.74 25.14 61.91
N SER A 393 -5.10 26.17 62.65
CA SER A 393 -5.36 27.56 62.35
C SER A 393 -4.18 28.42 61.88
N ARG A 394 -4.55 29.53 61.23
CA ARG A 394 -3.76 30.74 60.99
C ARG A 394 -2.88 31.14 62.20
N ARG A 395 -1.60 31.47 61.96
CA ARG A 395 -0.94 32.73 62.37
C ARG A 395 0.53 32.75 61.96
N GLY A 396 0.93 33.86 61.32
CA GLY A 396 2.27 34.47 61.37
C GLY A 396 3.45 33.71 60.77
N LEU A 397 4.00 34.20 59.66
CA LEU A 397 5.33 34.83 59.64
C LEU A 397 5.69 35.29 58.22
N VAL A 398 6.15 36.53 58.17
CA VAL A 398 6.66 37.29 57.04
C VAL A 398 8.08 36.81 56.70
N GLY A 399 8.44 36.82 55.42
CA GLY A 399 9.84 36.69 54.96
C GLY A 399 10.04 35.65 53.86
N ARG A 400 9.56 35.91 52.63
CA ARG A 400 10.01 35.16 51.45
C ARG A 400 11.41 35.67 51.08
N ASP A 401 12.42 34.92 51.46
CA ASP A 401 13.81 35.18 51.08
C ASP A 401 14.00 34.89 49.59
N ARG A 402 13.84 35.94 48.76
CA ARG A 402 14.07 35.89 47.30
C ARG A 402 15.54 35.63 46.94
N ARG A 403 16.47 35.59 47.91
CA ARG A 403 17.89 35.28 47.63
C ARG A 403 18.13 33.79 47.40
N ALA A 404 17.43 32.89 48.09
CA ALA A 404 17.66 31.44 47.96
C ALA A 404 17.18 30.87 46.60
N GLU A 405 16.07 31.35 46.05
CA GLU A 405 15.63 30.96 44.70
C GLU A 405 16.53 31.55 43.60
N THR A 406 17.11 32.73 43.84
CA THR A 406 18.03 33.37 42.89
C THR A 406 19.42 32.71 42.93
N GLU A 407 19.89 32.22 44.08
CA GLU A 407 21.15 31.47 44.18
C GLU A 407 21.07 30.07 43.56
N ILE A 408 19.93 29.37 43.66
CA ILE A 408 19.74 28.07 42.98
C ILE A 408 19.60 28.25 41.46
N MET A 409 18.91 29.31 41.01
CA MET A 409 18.87 29.66 39.59
C MET A 409 20.23 30.13 39.05
N ASN A 410 20.99 30.90 39.83
CA ASN A 410 22.34 31.32 39.45
C ASN A 410 23.34 30.15 39.47
N ALA A 411 23.23 29.21 40.40
CA ALA A 411 24.06 27.99 40.42
C ALA A 411 23.75 27.06 39.22
N LEU A 412 22.52 27.07 38.71
CA LEU A 412 22.12 26.32 37.52
C LEU A 412 22.49 27.03 36.20
N THR A 413 22.71 28.35 36.20
CA THR A 413 23.13 29.12 35.01
C THR A 413 24.65 29.35 34.92
N LEU A 414 25.38 29.31 36.04
CA LEU A 414 26.84 29.58 36.07
C LEU A 414 27.75 28.43 35.61
N ASN A 415 27.22 27.24 35.32
CA ASN A 415 28.02 26.12 34.78
C ASN A 415 27.84 25.84 33.29
N ALA A 416 27.28 26.80 32.53
CA ALA A 416 27.29 26.79 31.08
C ALA A 416 28.70 26.64 30.44
N PRO A 417 29.82 27.13 31.03
CA PRO A 417 31.15 26.94 30.45
C PRO A 417 31.70 25.52 30.64
N ILE A 418 31.21 24.74 31.61
CA ILE A 418 31.73 23.40 31.91
C ILE A 418 31.06 22.35 31.01
N ALA A 419 29.76 22.52 30.70
CA ALA A 419 29.06 21.68 29.72
C ALA A 419 29.63 21.83 28.28
N GLN A 420 30.17 23.01 27.94
CA GLN A 420 30.90 23.20 26.68
C GLN A 420 32.33 22.63 26.70
N ARG A 421 32.96 22.48 27.88
CA ARG A 421 34.29 21.87 28.02
C ARG A 421 34.27 20.33 28.04
N LEU A 422 33.14 19.72 28.38
CA LEU A 422 32.94 18.27 28.41
C LEU A 422 32.19 17.71 27.18
N ALA A 423 31.70 18.57 26.28
CA ALA A 423 31.34 18.13 24.94
C ALA A 423 32.63 17.60 24.29
N PRO A 424 32.64 16.37 23.74
CA PRO A 424 33.82 15.88 23.03
C PRO A 424 34.16 16.93 21.98
N ARG A 425 35.35 17.52 22.06
CA ARG A 425 35.92 18.38 21.02
C ARG A 425 35.83 17.58 19.72
N GLN A 426 34.76 17.78 18.96
CA GLN A 426 34.62 17.30 17.59
C GLN A 426 35.59 18.14 16.76
N ARG A 427 36.89 17.79 16.86
CA ARG A 427 37.90 18.17 15.89
C ARG A 427 37.60 17.42 14.59
N THR A 428 36.64 17.96 13.84
CA THR A 428 36.71 18.20 12.40
C THR A 428 35.53 19.12 12.10
N ALA A 429 35.80 20.41 11.89
CA ALA A 429 34.85 21.27 11.20
C ALA A 429 34.63 20.65 9.81
N ALA A 430 33.58 19.84 9.66
CA ALA A 430 33.13 19.40 8.35
C ALA A 430 32.54 20.64 7.69
N THR A 431 33.36 21.35 6.90
CA THR A 431 32.88 22.42 6.01
C THR A 431 31.65 21.90 5.28
N HIS A 432 30.52 22.62 5.31
CA HIS A 432 29.32 22.18 4.58
C HIS A 432 29.65 22.00 3.09
N PRO A 433 29.01 21.04 2.38
CA PRO A 433 29.25 20.86 0.95
C PRO A 433 28.88 22.13 0.21
N GLY A 434 29.83 22.64 -0.57
CA GLY A 434 29.65 23.82 -1.41
C GLY A 434 28.62 23.57 -2.52
N LEU A 435 28.19 24.63 -3.21
CA LEU A 435 27.17 24.54 -4.26
C LEU A 435 27.60 23.58 -5.40
N ILE A 436 28.86 23.66 -5.83
CA ILE A 436 29.43 22.81 -6.89
C ILE A 436 29.42 21.33 -6.49
N GLU A 437 29.82 21.00 -5.26
CA GLU A 437 29.78 19.62 -4.76
C GLU A 437 28.35 19.08 -4.71
N ARG A 438 27.38 19.91 -4.30
CA ARG A 438 25.95 19.53 -4.30
C ARG A 438 25.43 19.32 -5.72
N ALA A 439 25.77 20.21 -6.65
CA ALA A 439 25.39 20.06 -8.06
C ALA A 439 25.97 18.77 -8.66
N PHE A 440 27.26 18.50 -8.42
CA PHE A 440 27.91 17.25 -8.82
C PHE A 440 27.17 16.03 -8.25
N ALA A 441 26.86 16.02 -6.96
CA ALA A 441 26.14 14.92 -6.35
C ALA A 441 24.73 14.72 -6.94
N VAL A 442 23.99 15.80 -7.24
CA VAL A 442 22.67 15.74 -7.88
C VAL A 442 22.76 15.16 -9.29
N VAL A 443 23.72 15.65 -10.10
CA VAL A 443 23.92 15.17 -11.48
C VAL A 443 24.28 13.69 -11.48
N VAL A 444 25.23 13.26 -10.65
CA VAL A 444 25.63 11.84 -10.57
C VAL A 444 24.49 10.97 -10.05
N LEU A 445 23.74 11.42 -9.04
CA LEU A 445 22.57 10.68 -8.55
C LEU A 445 21.48 10.54 -9.62
N PHE A 446 21.24 11.59 -10.42
CA PHE A 446 20.29 11.54 -11.52
C PHE A 446 20.79 10.60 -12.62
N LEU A 447 22.06 10.69 -13.01
CA LEU A 447 22.69 9.77 -13.94
C LEU A 447 22.56 8.32 -13.46
N ALA A 448 22.77 8.08 -12.17
CA ALA A 448 22.65 6.77 -11.54
C ALA A 448 21.22 6.22 -11.45
N THR A 449 20.19 7.04 -11.73
CA THR A 449 18.81 6.52 -11.89
C THR A 449 18.64 5.77 -13.20
N GLY A 450 19.48 6.05 -14.20
CA GLY A 450 19.31 5.56 -15.59
C GLY A 450 18.32 6.36 -16.43
N GLY A 451 17.73 7.45 -15.90
CA GLY A 451 16.77 8.29 -16.63
C GLY A 451 17.37 9.51 -17.34
N LEU A 452 18.62 9.89 -17.03
CA LEU A 452 19.22 11.12 -17.59
C LEU A 452 19.58 11.00 -19.06
N LEU A 453 20.20 9.89 -19.43
CA LEU A 453 20.80 9.72 -20.75
C LEU A 453 19.79 9.43 -21.86
N PRO A 454 18.76 8.59 -21.65
CA PRO A 454 17.68 8.46 -22.62
C PRO A 454 17.02 9.81 -22.92
N LEU A 455 16.86 10.66 -21.90
CA LEU A 455 16.29 12.01 -22.04
C LEU A 455 17.16 12.94 -22.90
N LEU A 456 18.47 12.74 -22.92
CA LEU A 456 19.42 13.52 -23.73
C LEU A 456 19.56 12.99 -25.17
N GLY A 457 18.81 11.94 -25.55
CA GLY A 457 18.90 11.34 -26.88
C GLY A 457 20.23 10.67 -27.16
N LEU A 458 20.99 10.33 -26.12
CA LEU A 458 22.32 9.72 -26.21
C LEU A 458 22.27 8.19 -26.23
N GLU A 459 21.13 7.59 -26.62
CA GLU A 459 21.03 6.15 -26.85
C GLU A 459 21.04 5.83 -28.35
N ALA A 460 22.07 5.11 -28.78
CA ALA A 460 22.01 4.28 -29.97
C ALA A 460 21.15 3.04 -29.64
N SER A 461 20.20 2.75 -30.54
CA SER A 461 19.47 1.49 -30.76
C SER A 461 19.56 0.38 -29.71
N LEU A 462 18.38 -0.06 -29.25
CA LEU A 462 18.09 -1.33 -28.55
C LEU A 462 18.44 -2.57 -29.40
N ALA A 463 19.67 -2.69 -29.88
CA ALA A 463 20.21 -3.91 -30.43
C ALA A 463 21.01 -4.64 -29.36
N VAL A 464 20.69 -5.90 -29.17
CA VAL A 464 21.16 -6.81 -28.11
C VAL A 464 22.66 -7.19 -28.27
N ASP A 465 23.42 -6.51 -29.13
CA ASP A 465 24.74 -6.96 -29.61
C ASP A 465 25.94 -6.06 -29.24
N ASP A 466 25.83 -5.04 -28.37
CA ASP A 466 27.02 -4.27 -27.97
C ASP A 466 27.65 -4.75 -26.66
N LEU A 467 28.54 -5.75 -26.78
CA LEU A 467 29.61 -6.04 -25.80
C LEU A 467 30.48 -4.79 -25.52
N GLU A 468 30.52 -3.84 -26.45
CA GLU A 468 31.18 -2.54 -26.36
C GLU A 468 30.19 -1.43 -25.98
N GLY A 469 29.74 -1.38 -24.71
CA GLY A 469 28.77 -0.36 -24.28
C GLY A 469 29.15 1.08 -24.68
N ASP A 470 28.16 1.95 -24.90
CA ASP A 470 28.31 3.31 -25.43
C ASP A 470 29.54 4.08 -24.92
N ARG A 471 30.38 4.56 -25.84
CA ARG A 471 31.62 5.31 -25.54
C ARG A 471 31.34 6.58 -24.74
N VAL A 472 30.22 7.25 -24.98
CA VAL A 472 29.84 8.46 -24.23
C VAL A 472 29.55 8.12 -22.77
N MET A 473 28.77 7.06 -22.54
CA MET A 473 28.52 6.50 -21.21
C MET A 473 29.83 6.15 -20.48
N GLN A 474 30.75 5.46 -21.15
CA GLN A 474 32.02 5.07 -20.53
C GLN A 474 32.84 6.29 -20.09
N VAL A 475 33.02 7.27 -20.98
CA VAL A 475 33.79 8.49 -20.68
C VAL A 475 33.14 9.29 -19.55
N THR A 476 31.81 9.40 -19.54
CA THR A 476 31.09 10.11 -18.47
C THR A 476 31.31 9.46 -17.11
N TRP A 477 31.19 8.13 -17.01
CA TRP A 477 31.39 7.45 -15.73
C TRP A 477 32.85 7.44 -15.28
N ILE A 478 33.81 7.32 -16.20
CA ILE A 478 35.24 7.46 -15.87
C ILE A 478 35.52 8.84 -15.27
N ALA A 479 34.98 9.92 -15.86
CA ALA A 479 35.13 11.27 -15.32
C ALA A 479 34.50 11.40 -13.92
N VAL A 480 33.30 10.84 -13.71
CA VAL A 480 32.65 10.80 -12.40
C VAL A 480 33.51 10.07 -11.37
N TYR A 481 34.07 8.91 -11.71
CA TYR A 481 34.93 8.15 -10.81
C TYR A 481 36.24 8.90 -10.51
N ALA A 482 36.87 9.54 -11.50
CA ALA A 482 38.08 10.32 -11.31
C ALA A 482 37.85 11.49 -10.32
N ILE A 483 36.76 12.25 -10.50
CA ILE A 483 36.37 13.34 -9.59
C ILE A 483 36.08 12.77 -8.19
N THR A 484 35.36 11.66 -8.11
CA THR A 484 35.05 11.00 -6.83
C THR A 484 36.30 10.57 -6.08
N MET A 485 37.27 9.99 -6.78
CA MET A 485 38.56 9.58 -6.19
C MET A 485 39.36 10.80 -5.73
N LEU A 486 39.39 11.89 -6.49
CA LEU A 486 40.03 13.16 -6.07
C LEU A 486 39.40 13.71 -4.77
N LEU A 487 38.08 13.66 -4.67
CA LEU A 487 37.34 14.10 -3.47
C LEU A 487 37.59 13.18 -2.27
N LEU A 488 37.68 11.87 -2.49
CA LEU A 488 37.98 10.88 -1.45
C LEU A 488 39.45 10.93 -1.00
N ALA A 489 40.38 11.24 -1.88
CA ALA A 489 41.82 11.35 -1.57
C ALA A 489 42.10 12.45 -0.53
N ARG A 490 41.26 13.49 -0.50
CA ARG A 490 41.31 14.53 0.56
C ARG A 490 40.84 14.02 1.92
N ARG A 491 40.28 12.81 2.01
CA ARG A 491 39.67 12.20 3.21
C ARG A 491 40.10 10.75 3.44
N THR A 492 41.24 10.32 2.89
CA THR A 492 41.71 8.92 2.88
C THR A 492 41.65 8.24 4.25
N ARG A 493 42.05 8.94 5.32
CA ARG A 493 42.04 8.37 6.69
C ARG A 493 40.64 8.00 7.18
N GLU A 494 39.63 8.82 6.87
CA GLU A 494 38.25 8.57 7.26
C GLU A 494 37.62 7.47 6.37
N THR A 495 37.88 7.52 5.07
CA THR A 495 37.41 6.56 4.06
C THR A 495 37.94 5.15 4.33
N VAL A 496 39.25 4.99 4.48
CA VAL A 496 39.89 3.70 4.78
C VAL A 496 39.42 3.17 6.14
N GLY A 497 39.31 4.05 7.14
CA GLY A 497 38.80 3.69 8.46
C GLY A 497 37.36 3.13 8.45
N LEU A 498 36.52 3.57 7.51
CA LEU A 498 35.15 3.05 7.34
C LEU A 498 35.13 1.73 6.59
N LEU A 499 35.91 1.64 5.51
CA LEU A 499 35.99 0.42 4.71
C LEU A 499 36.52 -0.76 5.53
N CYS A 500 37.57 -0.56 6.34
CA CYS A 500 38.11 -1.60 7.22
C CYS A 500 37.11 -2.05 8.31
N ARG A 501 36.11 -1.21 8.63
CA ARG A 501 35.08 -1.53 9.62
C ARG A 501 33.87 -2.24 9.00
N GLU A 502 33.52 -1.93 7.75
CA GLU A 502 32.49 -2.66 7.01
C GLU A 502 33.04 -3.87 6.27
N ARG A 503 33.32 -4.92 7.05
CA ARG A 503 33.91 -6.17 6.57
C ARG A 503 33.08 -6.85 5.48
N TRP A 504 31.74 -6.87 5.60
CA TRP A 504 30.88 -7.57 4.63
C TRP A 504 30.93 -6.94 3.23
N LEU A 505 30.85 -5.62 3.14
CA LEU A 505 30.94 -4.92 1.86
C LEU A 505 32.33 -5.09 1.25
N GLY A 506 33.38 -4.96 2.07
CA GLY A 506 34.76 -5.17 1.62
C GLY A 506 35.00 -6.60 1.10
N LEU A 507 34.48 -7.61 1.79
CA LEU A 507 34.57 -9.02 1.36
C LEU A 507 33.79 -9.28 0.08
N LEU A 508 32.59 -8.71 -0.06
CA LEU A 508 31.78 -8.89 -1.27
C LEU A 508 32.42 -8.23 -2.50
N CYS A 509 32.91 -7.00 -2.35
CA CYS A 509 33.68 -6.32 -3.40
C CYS A 509 35.01 -7.03 -3.69
N GLY A 510 35.66 -7.58 -2.66
CA GLY A 510 36.85 -8.40 -2.80
C GLY A 510 36.59 -9.68 -3.59
N LEU A 511 35.48 -10.37 -3.31
CA LEU A 511 35.05 -11.56 -4.05
C LEU A 511 34.81 -11.23 -5.53
N ALA A 512 34.12 -10.13 -5.81
CA ALA A 512 33.91 -9.66 -7.18
C ALA A 512 35.24 -9.41 -7.91
N ALA A 513 36.23 -8.79 -7.25
CA ALA A 513 37.55 -8.59 -7.83
C ALA A 513 38.33 -9.90 -8.03
N THR A 514 38.32 -10.80 -7.04
CA THR A 514 38.99 -12.10 -7.20
C THR A 514 38.34 -12.96 -8.27
N SER A 515 37.05 -12.74 -8.57
CA SER A 515 36.32 -13.50 -9.58
C SER A 515 36.86 -13.34 -11.00
N ILE A 516 37.71 -12.34 -11.25
CA ILE A 516 38.48 -12.20 -12.50
C ILE A 516 39.28 -13.47 -12.78
N LEU A 517 39.78 -14.15 -11.75
CA LEU A 517 40.65 -15.32 -11.88
C LEU A 517 39.94 -16.58 -12.42
N TRP A 518 38.63 -16.70 -12.23
CA TRP A 518 37.83 -17.85 -12.69
C TRP A 518 36.67 -17.47 -13.61
N SER A 519 36.61 -16.19 -14.00
CA SER A 519 35.55 -15.65 -14.85
C SER A 519 35.56 -16.32 -16.22
N VAL A 520 34.38 -16.57 -16.78
CA VAL A 520 34.22 -17.01 -18.17
C VAL A 520 34.61 -15.91 -19.17
N ALA A 521 34.61 -14.64 -18.73
CA ALA A 521 35.07 -13.48 -19.52
C ALA A 521 35.89 -12.52 -18.62
N PRO A 522 37.19 -12.82 -18.38
CA PRO A 522 38.01 -12.07 -17.43
C PRO A 522 38.16 -10.58 -17.75
N ASP A 523 38.23 -10.22 -19.04
CA ASP A 523 38.36 -8.83 -19.49
C ASP A 523 37.08 -8.02 -19.18
N VAL A 524 35.91 -8.61 -19.40
CA VAL A 524 34.61 -8.02 -19.10
C VAL A 524 34.45 -7.87 -17.58
N THR A 525 34.79 -8.91 -16.83
CA THR A 525 34.77 -8.89 -15.36
C THR A 525 35.69 -7.82 -14.80
N LEU A 526 36.91 -7.66 -15.33
CA LEU A 526 37.84 -6.62 -14.92
C LEU A 526 37.26 -5.22 -15.12
N ARG A 527 36.77 -4.89 -16.33
CA ARG A 527 36.16 -3.59 -16.64
C ARG A 527 34.93 -3.32 -15.78
N ARG A 528 34.04 -4.31 -15.62
CA ARG A 528 32.81 -4.16 -14.82
C ARG A 528 33.11 -4.05 -13.33
N THR A 529 34.12 -4.75 -12.81
CA THR A 529 34.59 -4.62 -11.42
C THR A 529 35.14 -3.23 -11.14
N ALA A 530 35.91 -2.65 -12.06
CA ALA A 530 36.40 -1.27 -11.93
C ALA A 530 35.23 -0.27 -11.81
N ALA A 531 34.18 -0.45 -12.63
CA ALA A 531 32.96 0.36 -12.53
C ALA A 531 32.19 0.14 -11.21
N LEU A 532 32.12 -1.10 -10.72
CA LEU A 532 31.54 -1.40 -9.40
C LEU A 532 32.31 -0.69 -8.28
N PHE A 533 33.64 -0.67 -8.34
CA PHE A 533 34.47 0.02 -7.36
C PHE A 533 34.28 1.53 -7.43
N GLY A 534 34.20 2.12 -8.63
CA GLY A 534 33.86 3.54 -8.80
C GLY A 534 32.48 3.89 -8.23
N THR A 535 31.48 3.05 -8.49
CA THR A 535 30.11 3.20 -7.95
C THR A 535 30.10 3.10 -6.42
N THR A 536 30.83 2.13 -5.86
CA THR A 536 30.94 1.92 -4.42
C THR A 536 31.70 3.06 -3.75
N ALA A 537 32.77 3.56 -4.37
CA ALA A 537 33.52 4.72 -3.92
C ALA A 537 32.63 5.96 -3.86
N PHE A 538 31.78 6.19 -4.86
CA PHE A 538 30.83 7.30 -4.83
C PHE A 538 29.81 7.17 -3.69
N GLY A 539 29.30 5.96 -3.42
CA GLY A 539 28.47 5.69 -2.24
C GLY A 539 29.20 6.01 -0.92
N ILE A 540 30.47 5.63 -0.78
CA ILE A 540 31.28 5.96 0.39
C ILE A 540 31.51 7.48 0.50
N TYR A 541 31.77 8.15 -0.62
CA TYR A 541 31.90 9.61 -0.67
C TYR A 541 30.62 10.28 -0.14
N LEU A 542 29.44 9.89 -0.63
CA LEU A 542 28.16 10.42 -0.18
C LEU A 542 27.96 10.22 1.33
N ALA A 543 28.26 9.01 1.82
CA ALA A 543 28.15 8.69 3.25
C ALA A 543 29.12 9.51 4.11
N SER A 544 30.29 9.83 3.55
CA SER A 544 31.33 10.60 4.24
C SER A 544 31.05 12.09 4.30
N ARG A 545 30.42 12.62 3.25
CA ARG A 545 30.31 14.05 3.01
C ARG A 545 29.00 14.65 3.48
N TYR A 546 27.90 13.90 3.35
CA TYR A 546 26.55 14.40 3.58
C TYR A 546 25.93 13.77 4.83
N THR A 547 25.19 14.59 5.57
CA THR A 547 24.32 14.08 6.64
C THR A 547 23.13 13.32 6.04
N ALA A 548 22.50 12.45 6.83
CA ALA A 548 21.31 11.72 6.37
C ALA A 548 20.18 12.62 5.87
N HIS A 549 20.02 13.78 6.50
CA HIS A 549 19.00 14.76 6.15
C HIS A 549 19.28 15.44 4.79
N GLU A 550 20.56 15.79 4.56
CA GLU A 550 21.02 16.41 3.31
C GLU A 550 20.99 15.42 2.16
N LEU A 551 21.49 14.20 2.33
CA LEU A 551 21.45 13.21 1.25
C LEU A 551 20.00 12.88 0.85
N LEU A 552 19.11 12.65 1.83
CA LEU A 552 17.69 12.44 1.54
C LEU A 552 17.03 13.66 0.91
N ARG A 553 17.57 14.87 1.13
CA ARG A 553 17.14 16.05 0.37
C ARG A 553 17.58 15.88 -1.09
N LEU A 554 18.87 15.67 -1.37
CA LEU A 554 19.37 15.53 -2.75
C LEU A 554 18.65 14.41 -3.52
N VAL A 555 18.46 13.25 -2.90
CA VAL A 555 17.72 12.13 -3.48
C VAL A 555 16.26 12.51 -3.75
N ALA A 556 15.59 13.22 -2.84
CA ALA A 556 14.23 13.71 -3.06
C ALA A 556 14.15 14.64 -4.27
N TRP A 557 15.11 15.55 -4.44
CA TRP A 557 15.15 16.46 -5.59
C TRP A 557 15.31 15.69 -6.91
N VAL A 558 16.27 14.77 -6.96
CA VAL A 558 16.52 13.93 -8.14
C VAL A 558 15.29 13.10 -8.51
N LEU A 559 14.69 12.41 -7.55
CA LEU A 559 13.55 11.53 -7.80
C LEU A 559 12.26 12.30 -8.09
N SER A 560 12.10 13.51 -7.53
CA SER A 560 11.00 14.42 -7.87
C SER A 560 11.10 14.91 -9.31
N ALA A 561 12.30 15.32 -9.74
CA ALA A 561 12.54 15.74 -11.11
C ALA A 561 12.30 14.56 -12.07
N ALA A 562 12.80 13.36 -11.76
CA ALA A 562 12.53 12.16 -12.54
C ALA A 562 11.03 11.82 -12.62
N ALA A 563 10.28 11.99 -11.54
CA ALA A 563 8.83 11.76 -11.52
C ALA A 563 8.09 12.76 -12.42
N ILE A 564 8.34 14.06 -12.27
CA ILE A 564 7.72 15.12 -13.07
C ILE A 564 8.03 14.90 -14.55
N LEU A 565 9.30 14.71 -14.90
CA LEU A 565 9.73 14.49 -16.28
C LEU A 565 9.12 13.21 -16.87
N SER A 566 8.96 12.15 -16.07
CA SER A 566 8.34 10.91 -16.55
C SER A 566 6.85 11.08 -16.84
N VAL A 567 6.12 11.81 -16.01
CA VAL A 567 4.69 12.13 -16.28
C VAL A 567 4.58 13.01 -17.52
N VAL A 568 5.41 14.05 -17.63
CA VAL A 568 5.43 14.95 -18.80
C VAL A 568 5.75 14.17 -20.08
N ALA A 569 6.79 13.33 -20.06
CA ALA A 569 7.17 12.49 -21.18
C ALA A 569 6.03 11.55 -21.60
N SER A 570 5.35 10.93 -20.64
CA SER A 570 4.29 9.95 -20.94
C SER A 570 3.00 10.58 -21.45
N LEU A 571 2.68 11.80 -21.04
CA LEU A 571 1.45 12.50 -21.43
C LEU A 571 1.62 13.34 -22.71
N PHE A 572 2.72 14.09 -22.83
CA PHE A 572 2.92 15.04 -23.92
C PHE A 572 3.79 14.49 -25.06
N PHE A 573 4.57 13.43 -24.80
CA PHE A 573 5.46 12.81 -25.77
C PHE A 573 5.26 11.29 -25.81
N PRO A 574 4.04 10.79 -26.12
CA PRO A 574 3.70 9.38 -25.98
C PRO A 574 4.60 8.44 -26.79
N GLY A 575 5.08 8.85 -27.96
CA GLY A 575 6.04 8.07 -28.76
C GLY A 575 7.40 7.84 -28.07
N TYR A 576 7.75 8.68 -27.09
CA TYR A 576 8.93 8.50 -26.24
C TYR A 576 8.55 7.91 -24.88
N GLY A 577 7.58 8.48 -24.17
CA GLY A 577 7.28 8.13 -22.77
C GLY A 577 6.47 6.84 -22.58
N ILE A 578 5.91 6.25 -23.63
CA ILE A 578 5.16 5.00 -23.59
C ILE A 578 5.97 3.91 -24.30
N SER A 579 6.00 2.73 -23.68
CA SER A 579 6.63 1.52 -24.22
C SER A 579 5.83 0.98 -25.40
N ILE A 580 6.51 0.63 -26.49
CA ILE A 580 5.88 0.15 -27.73
C ILE A 580 5.31 -1.26 -27.54
N ASP A 581 5.99 -2.12 -26.78
CA ASP A 581 5.65 -3.53 -26.67
C ASP A 581 4.35 -3.79 -25.89
N ASP A 582 4.03 -2.94 -24.91
CA ASP A 582 2.96 -3.20 -23.94
C ASP A 582 2.11 -1.97 -23.57
N GLY A 583 2.38 -0.81 -24.17
CA GLY A 583 1.63 0.42 -23.91
C GLY A 583 1.78 0.98 -22.49
N ALA A 584 2.71 0.45 -21.68
CA ALA A 584 2.96 0.93 -20.33
C ALA A 584 3.85 2.18 -20.33
N TRP A 585 3.75 3.02 -19.30
CA TRP A 585 4.64 4.18 -19.20
C TRP A 585 6.07 3.73 -18.91
N ARG A 586 7.02 4.20 -19.69
CA ARG A 586 8.46 4.11 -19.38
C ARG A 586 9.04 5.46 -18.95
N GLY A 587 8.31 6.56 -19.19
CA GLY A 587 8.72 7.90 -18.77
C GLY A 587 10.06 8.29 -19.39
N ILE A 588 11.00 8.79 -18.58
CA ILE A 588 12.38 9.08 -19.03
C ILE A 588 13.31 7.87 -18.98
N PHE A 589 12.81 6.69 -18.63
CA PHE A 589 13.61 5.49 -18.47
C PHE A 589 13.50 4.60 -19.70
N VAL A 590 14.49 3.73 -19.87
CA VAL A 590 14.55 2.77 -20.99
C VAL A 590 13.36 1.81 -20.99
N HIS A 591 12.94 1.35 -19.82
CA HIS A 591 11.93 0.30 -19.66
C HIS A 591 10.95 0.61 -18.52
N LYS A 592 9.70 0.13 -18.63
CA LYS A 592 8.63 0.36 -17.63
C LYS A 592 9.02 -0.05 -16.21
N ASN A 593 9.76 -1.15 -16.05
CA ASN A 593 10.17 -1.63 -14.73
C ASN A 593 11.23 -0.72 -14.09
N ALA A 594 12.07 -0.06 -14.90
CA ALA A 594 13.02 0.91 -14.40
C ALA A 594 12.30 2.15 -13.86
N LEU A 595 11.27 2.64 -14.56
CA LEU A 595 10.37 3.67 -14.04
C LEU A 595 9.71 3.23 -12.74
N GLY A 596 9.12 2.02 -12.72
CA GLY A 596 8.41 1.48 -11.56
C GLY A 596 9.27 1.44 -10.29
N ARG A 597 10.47 0.87 -10.34
CA ARG A 597 11.36 0.82 -9.16
C ARG A 597 11.87 2.20 -8.73
N ALA A 598 12.12 3.11 -9.68
CA ALA A 598 12.53 4.48 -9.38
C ALA A 598 11.40 5.27 -8.70
N MET A 599 10.16 5.14 -9.19
CA MET A 599 8.99 5.78 -8.59
C MET A 599 8.64 5.19 -7.22
N ALA A 600 8.83 3.88 -7.02
CA ALA A 600 8.69 3.25 -5.71
C ALA A 600 9.66 3.87 -4.67
N LEU A 601 10.93 4.08 -5.06
CA LEU A 601 11.91 4.77 -4.22
C LEU A 601 11.53 6.26 -4.02
N SER A 602 11.00 6.92 -5.05
CA SER A 602 10.53 8.31 -4.98
C SER A 602 9.42 8.48 -3.95
N CYS A 603 8.39 7.64 -4.03
CA CYS A 603 7.28 7.61 -3.07
C CYS A 603 7.77 7.43 -1.63
N LEU A 604 8.70 6.48 -1.41
CA LEU A 604 9.36 6.27 -0.13
C LEU A 604 10.02 7.56 0.39
N VAL A 605 10.92 8.16 -0.39
CA VAL A 605 11.69 9.33 0.04
C VAL A 605 10.78 10.55 0.31
N LEU A 606 9.76 10.76 -0.52
CA LEU A 606 8.81 11.88 -0.38
C LEU A 606 7.91 11.73 0.86
N LEU A 607 7.48 10.51 1.19
CA LEU A 607 6.73 10.23 2.43
C LEU A 607 7.50 10.59 3.69
N PHE A 608 8.82 10.35 3.71
CA PHE A 608 9.68 10.77 4.82
C PHE A 608 9.79 12.31 4.93
N LYS A 609 9.74 13.03 3.81
CA LYS A 609 9.85 14.50 3.77
C LYS A 609 8.53 15.19 4.14
N LEU A 610 7.39 14.62 3.77
CA LEU A 610 6.05 15.19 4.02
C LEU A 610 5.74 15.52 5.49
N ARG A 611 6.41 14.86 6.43
CA ARG A 611 6.22 15.09 7.88
C ARG A 611 6.86 16.38 8.41
N HIS A 612 7.65 17.07 7.61
CA HIS A 612 8.41 18.24 8.03
C HIS A 612 8.17 19.45 7.10
N GLY A 613 8.09 20.65 7.69
CA GLY A 613 7.96 21.91 6.95
C GLY A 613 6.60 22.60 7.11
N VAL A 614 6.50 23.80 6.54
CA VAL A 614 5.28 24.64 6.46
C VAL A 614 4.24 24.02 5.52
N LEU A 615 2.96 24.40 5.66
CA LEU A 615 1.84 23.82 4.91
C LEU A 615 2.06 23.83 3.40
N LEU A 616 2.53 24.96 2.83
CA LEU A 616 2.78 25.08 1.39
C LEU A 616 3.79 24.04 0.89
N ASN A 617 4.91 23.85 1.60
CA ASN A 617 5.90 22.83 1.23
C ASN A 617 5.32 21.42 1.32
N ARG A 618 4.43 21.16 2.28
CA ARG A 618 3.75 19.86 2.38
C ARG A 618 2.80 19.64 1.23
N LEU A 619 2.06 20.67 0.80
CA LEU A 619 1.17 20.59 -0.35
C LEU A 619 1.95 20.36 -1.65
N ILE A 620 3.07 21.06 -1.86
CA ILE A 620 3.96 20.84 -3.01
C ILE A 620 4.49 19.40 -3.00
N LEU A 621 5.04 18.95 -1.87
CA LEU A 621 5.54 17.58 -1.73
C LEU A 621 4.43 16.52 -1.91
N ALA A 622 3.20 16.82 -1.49
CA ALA A 622 2.06 15.93 -1.68
C ALA A 622 1.67 15.85 -3.16
N GLY A 623 1.71 16.97 -3.88
CA GLY A 623 1.51 17.00 -5.33
C GLY A 623 2.58 16.18 -6.06
N VAL A 624 3.86 16.34 -5.71
CA VAL A 624 4.95 15.56 -6.31
C VAL A 624 4.84 14.07 -5.95
N LEU A 625 4.46 13.74 -4.71
CA LEU A 625 4.18 12.35 -4.32
C LEU A 625 3.04 11.76 -5.16
N ALA A 626 1.97 12.53 -5.40
CA ALA A 626 0.87 12.10 -6.25
C ALA A 626 1.35 11.85 -7.69
N LEU A 627 2.20 12.73 -8.25
CA LEU A 627 2.80 12.52 -9.56
C LEU A 627 3.68 11.26 -9.61
N ALA A 628 4.49 11.01 -8.59
CA ALA A 628 5.28 9.78 -8.49
C ALA A 628 4.40 8.52 -8.39
N ALA A 629 3.30 8.58 -7.64
CA ALA A 629 2.33 7.49 -7.56
C ALA A 629 1.60 7.25 -8.89
N VAL A 630 1.23 8.32 -9.61
CA VAL A 630 0.68 8.23 -10.97
C VAL A 630 1.70 7.59 -11.91
N ALA A 631 2.94 8.07 -11.97
CA ALA A 631 3.97 7.46 -12.81
C ALA A 631 4.23 5.99 -12.45
N LEU A 632 4.19 5.63 -11.16
CA LEU A 632 4.30 4.25 -10.69
C LEU A 632 3.17 3.37 -11.23
N LEU A 633 1.92 3.79 -11.10
CA LEU A 633 0.77 3.05 -11.63
C LEU A 633 0.78 2.99 -13.16
N GLY A 634 1.24 4.07 -13.81
CA GLY A 634 1.32 4.21 -15.25
C GLY A 634 2.35 3.25 -15.83
N SER A 635 3.42 2.99 -15.08
CA SER A 635 4.44 2.00 -15.46
C SER A 635 3.92 0.57 -15.51
N SER A 636 2.76 0.29 -14.93
CA SER A 636 2.23 -1.08 -14.81
C SER A 636 3.25 -2.09 -14.24
N SER A 637 4.23 -1.61 -13.46
CA SER A 637 5.24 -2.45 -12.83
C SER A 637 4.73 -3.01 -11.49
N VAL A 638 4.32 -4.28 -11.50
CA VAL A 638 3.89 -5.01 -10.29
C VAL A 638 4.98 -4.97 -9.21
N ALA A 639 6.24 -5.19 -9.61
CA ALA A 639 7.40 -5.17 -8.71
C ALA A 639 7.56 -3.83 -7.99
N GLY A 640 7.51 -2.72 -8.74
CA GLY A 640 7.59 -1.36 -8.18
C GLY A 640 6.43 -1.08 -7.22
N PHE A 641 5.20 -1.45 -7.62
CA PHE A 641 4.01 -1.23 -6.81
C PHE A 641 4.04 -2.00 -5.48
N LEU A 642 4.34 -3.30 -5.51
CA LEU A 642 4.47 -4.12 -4.31
C LEU A 642 5.56 -3.59 -3.37
N THR A 643 6.70 -3.18 -3.94
CA THR A 643 7.79 -2.57 -3.17
C THR A 643 7.33 -1.30 -2.46
N ALA A 644 6.60 -0.42 -3.15
CA ALA A 644 6.04 0.80 -2.54
C ALA A 644 5.03 0.46 -1.42
N MET A 645 4.15 -0.52 -1.62
CA MET A 645 3.17 -0.93 -0.60
C MET A 645 3.82 -1.47 0.67
N VAL A 646 4.75 -2.43 0.55
CA VAL A 646 5.44 -3.03 1.71
C VAL A 646 6.14 -1.94 2.54
N VAL A 647 6.72 -0.97 1.85
CA VAL A 647 7.40 0.15 2.48
C VAL A 647 6.42 1.10 3.20
N VAL A 648 5.30 1.45 2.57
CA VAL A 648 4.26 2.30 3.19
C VAL A 648 3.72 1.63 4.47
N VAL A 649 3.50 0.32 4.45
CA VAL A 649 3.03 -0.45 5.61
C VAL A 649 4.08 -0.53 6.71
N THR A 650 5.38 -0.45 6.39
CA THR A 650 6.46 -0.51 7.39
C THR A 650 6.59 0.78 8.20
N ILE A 651 6.27 1.94 7.60
CA ILE A 651 6.37 3.26 8.28
C ILE A 651 5.48 3.39 9.54
N PRO A 652 4.20 2.99 9.58
CA PRO A 652 3.37 3.09 10.79
C PRO A 652 3.78 2.11 11.88
N LEU A 653 4.55 1.05 11.58
CA LEU A 653 5.07 0.10 12.56
C LEU A 653 6.23 0.68 13.39
N TRP A 654 6.70 1.90 13.07
CA TRP A 654 7.79 2.59 13.75
C TRP A 654 7.72 2.61 15.30
N PRO A 655 6.55 2.83 15.97
CA PRO A 655 6.48 2.87 17.42
C PRO A 655 6.71 1.48 18.02
N ILE A 656 6.37 0.42 17.27
CA ILE A 656 6.52 -0.97 17.69
C ILE A 656 8.01 -1.33 17.77
N PHE A 657 8.82 -0.83 16.84
CA PHE A 657 10.28 -1.01 16.88
C PHE A 657 10.97 -0.30 18.06
N ARG A 658 10.26 0.55 18.81
CA ARG A 658 10.76 1.17 20.06
C ARG A 658 10.39 0.38 21.33
N LEU A 659 9.58 -0.67 21.23
CA LEU A 659 9.20 -1.48 22.39
C LEU A 659 10.42 -2.20 22.99
N ARG A 660 10.38 -2.52 24.28
CA ARG A 660 11.48 -3.20 25.00
C ARG A 660 11.86 -4.56 24.37
N ARG A 661 10.94 -5.19 23.62
CA ARG A 661 11.13 -6.41 22.81
C ARG A 661 11.48 -6.14 21.33
N ALA A 662 12.00 -4.96 21.00
CA ALA A 662 12.38 -4.53 19.64
C ALA A 662 13.11 -5.56 18.77
N PRO A 663 14.08 -6.38 19.25
CA PRO A 663 14.66 -7.44 18.43
C PRO A 663 13.65 -8.52 18.03
N ALA A 664 12.68 -8.85 18.88
CA ALA A 664 11.58 -9.77 18.53
C ALA A 664 10.60 -9.14 17.53
N VAL A 665 10.39 -7.81 17.59
CA VAL A 665 9.58 -7.07 16.60
C VAL A 665 10.30 -6.98 15.26
N ALA A 666 11.59 -6.67 15.26
CA ALA A 666 12.41 -6.71 14.06
C ALA A 666 12.42 -8.11 13.46
N ALA A 667 12.61 -9.16 14.27
CA ALA A 667 12.48 -10.54 13.85
C ALA A 667 11.07 -10.84 13.28
N ALA A 668 9.99 -10.31 13.87
CA ALA A 668 8.64 -10.47 13.34
C ALA A 668 8.43 -9.76 11.99
N VAL A 669 9.04 -8.59 11.77
CA VAL A 669 8.98 -7.89 10.48
C VAL A 669 9.82 -8.61 9.42
N PHE A 670 11.03 -9.09 9.78
CA PHE A 670 11.82 -9.92 8.88
C PHE A 670 11.16 -11.27 8.61
N ALA A 671 10.48 -11.86 9.58
CA ALA A 671 9.67 -13.07 9.40
C ALA A 671 8.47 -12.80 8.48
N LEU A 672 7.79 -11.66 8.65
CA LEU A 672 6.72 -11.25 7.73
C LEU A 672 7.25 -11.03 6.32
N MET A 673 8.41 -10.41 6.16
CA MET A 673 9.07 -10.27 4.86
C MET A 673 9.50 -11.62 4.27
N ALA A 674 9.99 -12.54 5.10
CA ALA A 674 10.31 -13.90 4.67
C ALA A 674 9.05 -14.66 4.25
N ILE A 675 7.92 -14.46 4.93
CA ILE A 675 6.61 -15.00 4.55
C ILE A 675 6.13 -14.39 3.23
N ILE A 676 6.28 -13.08 3.04
CA ILE A 676 5.94 -12.40 1.78
C ILE A 676 6.85 -12.90 0.64
N GLY A 677 8.16 -13.00 0.88
CA GLY A 677 9.12 -13.52 -0.09
C GLY A 677 8.88 -14.99 -0.42
N ALA A 678 8.54 -15.81 0.58
CA ALA A 678 8.12 -17.19 0.40
C ALA A 678 6.78 -17.27 -0.35
N GLY A 679 5.84 -16.35 -0.12
CA GLY A 679 4.59 -16.27 -0.87
C GLY A 679 4.80 -15.90 -2.34
N ILE A 680 5.71 -14.97 -2.63
CA ILE A 680 6.13 -14.62 -4.00
C ILE A 680 6.80 -15.83 -4.65
N TRP A 681 7.71 -16.52 -3.97
CA TRP A 681 8.33 -17.74 -4.49
C TRP A 681 7.31 -18.86 -4.71
N LEU A 682 6.39 -19.07 -3.77
CA LEU A 682 5.33 -20.08 -3.88
C LEU A 682 4.36 -19.76 -5.02
N SER A 683 4.10 -18.48 -5.30
CA SER A 683 3.29 -18.08 -6.46
C SER A 683 3.92 -18.51 -7.79
N THR A 684 5.25 -18.60 -7.86
CA THR A 684 5.94 -19.13 -9.06
C THR A 684 5.91 -20.66 -9.14
N VAL A 685 5.73 -21.36 -8.02
CA VAL A 685 5.45 -22.80 -7.98
C VAL A 685 4.00 -23.10 -8.39
N ALA A 686 3.06 -22.19 -8.11
CA ALA A 686 1.68 -22.32 -8.54
C ALA A 686 1.53 -22.31 -10.08
N ASP A 687 2.35 -21.55 -10.80
CA ASP A 687 2.38 -21.56 -12.26
C ASP A 687 2.81 -22.94 -12.83
N VAL A 688 3.66 -23.69 -12.12
CA VAL A 688 4.05 -25.07 -12.47
C VAL A 688 2.87 -26.04 -12.32
N MET A 689 2.02 -25.82 -11.31
CA MET A 689 0.79 -26.61 -11.11
C MET A 689 -0.30 -26.25 -12.14
N VAL A 690 -0.36 -24.99 -12.59
CA VAL A 690 -1.27 -24.55 -13.67
C VAL A 690 -0.84 -25.13 -15.02
N ALA A 691 0.46 -25.25 -15.28
CA ALA A 691 1.00 -25.92 -16.46
C ALA A 691 0.63 -27.42 -16.52
N ALA A 692 0.53 -28.10 -15.36
CA ALA A 692 0.09 -29.50 -15.28
C ALA A 692 -1.41 -29.70 -15.58
N VAL A 693 -2.21 -28.62 -15.61
CA VAL A 693 -3.66 -28.64 -15.91
C VAL A 693 -3.95 -28.19 -17.37
N GLY A 694 -2.91 -28.02 -18.19
CA GLY A 694 -3.06 -27.78 -19.63
C GLY A 694 -3.47 -26.35 -20.01
N LYS A 695 -3.20 -25.37 -19.15
CA LYS A 695 -3.32 -23.94 -19.50
C LYS A 695 -1.96 -23.31 -19.68
N ASP A 696 -1.83 -22.51 -20.74
CA ASP A 696 -0.65 -21.66 -20.95
C ASP A 696 -0.45 -20.77 -19.72
N PRO A 697 0.71 -20.85 -19.03
CA PRO A 697 1.07 -19.95 -17.94
C PRO A 697 1.37 -18.57 -18.53
N GLY A 698 0.33 -17.87 -18.94
CA GLY A 698 0.39 -16.49 -19.36
C GLY A 698 0.72 -15.62 -18.16
N LEU A 699 1.94 -15.06 -18.13
CA LEU A 699 2.15 -13.60 -18.11
C LEU A 699 3.58 -13.13 -17.76
N THR A 700 4.58 -13.98 -17.52
CA THR A 700 5.97 -13.45 -17.32
C THR A 700 7.13 -14.24 -17.91
N GLY A 701 6.97 -15.52 -18.30
CA GLY A 701 8.11 -16.36 -18.70
C GLY A 701 9.17 -16.58 -17.60
N ARG A 702 8.96 -16.06 -16.38
CA ARG A 702 9.93 -16.09 -15.28
C ARG A 702 10.12 -17.49 -14.70
N THR A 703 9.07 -18.32 -14.71
CA THR A 703 9.16 -19.71 -14.22
C THR A 703 10.11 -20.54 -15.10
N ALA A 704 9.93 -20.47 -16.42
CA ALA A 704 10.84 -21.11 -17.38
C ALA A 704 12.26 -20.52 -17.30
N LEU A 705 12.36 -19.18 -17.19
CA LEU A 705 13.64 -18.50 -17.00
C LEU A 705 14.36 -18.98 -15.73
N TRP A 706 13.67 -19.07 -14.59
CA TRP A 706 14.28 -19.48 -13.33
C TRP A 706 14.63 -20.96 -13.30
N ALA A 707 13.91 -21.82 -14.03
CA ALA A 707 14.32 -23.20 -14.24
C ALA A 707 15.65 -23.27 -15.02
N ALA A 708 15.74 -22.60 -16.17
CA ALA A 708 16.96 -22.54 -16.97
C ALA A 708 18.15 -21.89 -16.22
N VAL A 709 17.88 -20.84 -15.44
CA VAL A 709 18.89 -20.20 -14.58
C VAL A 709 19.35 -21.13 -13.45
N GLN A 710 18.46 -21.95 -12.89
CA GLN A 710 18.84 -22.94 -11.87
C GLN A 710 19.77 -24.01 -12.45
N ASP A 711 19.51 -24.47 -13.68
CA ASP A 711 20.41 -25.42 -14.37
C ASP A 711 21.79 -24.82 -14.58
N ALA A 712 21.86 -23.53 -14.98
CA ALA A 712 23.13 -22.81 -15.09
C ALA A 712 23.85 -22.67 -13.73
N ILE A 713 23.13 -22.33 -12.66
CA ILE A 713 23.68 -22.25 -11.29
C ILE A 713 24.25 -23.60 -10.85
N ALA A 714 23.59 -24.71 -11.19
CA ALA A 714 24.02 -26.05 -10.82
C ALA A 714 25.41 -26.40 -11.40
N SER A 715 25.82 -25.77 -12.50
CA SER A 715 27.15 -25.99 -13.10
C SER A 715 28.30 -25.39 -12.28
N ARG A 716 28.08 -24.24 -11.62
CA ARG A 716 29.09 -23.52 -10.82
C ARG A 716 28.51 -22.93 -9.53
N PRO A 717 28.00 -23.77 -8.60
CA PRO A 717 27.17 -23.30 -7.49
C PRO A 717 27.94 -22.47 -6.44
N TRP A 718 29.23 -22.71 -6.25
CA TRP A 718 29.99 -22.10 -5.16
C TRP A 718 30.52 -20.71 -5.47
N LEU A 719 31.18 -20.53 -6.63
CA LEU A 719 31.87 -19.30 -7.02
C LEU A 719 31.26 -18.59 -8.23
N GLY A 720 30.28 -19.20 -8.88
CA GLY A 720 29.62 -18.64 -10.07
C GLY A 720 30.52 -18.57 -11.30
N HIS A 721 30.07 -17.81 -12.30
CA HIS A 721 30.73 -17.64 -13.60
C HIS A 721 31.66 -16.43 -13.68
N GLY A 722 31.78 -15.65 -12.59
CA GLY A 722 32.53 -14.40 -12.56
C GLY A 722 31.61 -13.18 -12.52
N TYR A 723 32.06 -12.11 -11.85
CA TYR A 723 31.25 -10.91 -11.66
C TYR A 723 30.82 -10.32 -13.02
N SER A 724 29.50 -10.26 -13.20
CA SER A 724 28.84 -9.76 -14.40
C SER A 724 29.39 -10.35 -15.71
N ALA A 725 29.68 -11.66 -15.73
CA ALA A 725 30.20 -12.38 -16.91
C ALA A 725 29.23 -13.41 -17.51
N PHE A 726 28.08 -13.64 -16.89
CA PHE A 726 27.11 -14.65 -17.35
C PHE A 726 26.25 -14.16 -18.53
N TRP A 727 25.65 -12.98 -18.38
CA TRP A 727 24.76 -12.36 -19.38
C TRP A 727 25.57 -11.63 -20.47
N LEU A 728 26.10 -12.39 -21.43
CA LEU A 728 26.86 -11.90 -22.59
C LEU A 728 26.17 -12.19 -23.93
N GLY A 729 24.91 -12.60 -23.89
CA GLY A 729 24.12 -12.95 -25.06
C GLY A 729 24.48 -14.32 -25.63
N TRP A 730 24.52 -14.41 -26.96
CA TRP A 730 24.84 -15.66 -27.66
C TRP A 730 26.31 -16.08 -27.53
N ASP A 731 27.20 -15.14 -27.22
CA ASP A 731 28.64 -15.36 -27.10
C ASP A 731 29.06 -15.85 -25.69
N GLY A 732 28.12 -15.99 -24.76
CA GLY A 732 28.40 -16.45 -23.40
C GLY A 732 27.42 -17.48 -22.87
N GLU A 733 27.56 -17.80 -21.59
CA GLU A 733 26.77 -18.84 -20.89
C GLU A 733 25.26 -18.58 -20.93
N SER A 734 24.83 -17.32 -21.08
CA SER A 734 23.43 -16.96 -21.30
C SER A 734 22.82 -17.55 -22.58
N ALA A 735 23.62 -18.00 -23.56
CA ALA A 735 23.14 -18.61 -24.79
C ALA A 735 22.28 -19.86 -24.54
N ALA A 736 22.65 -20.69 -23.56
CA ALA A 736 21.88 -21.86 -23.18
C ALA A 736 20.49 -21.45 -22.63
N VAL A 737 20.45 -20.42 -21.79
CA VAL A 737 19.20 -19.86 -21.25
C VAL A 737 18.35 -19.24 -22.36
N TRP A 738 18.96 -18.50 -23.28
CA TRP A 738 18.26 -17.89 -24.41
C TRP A 738 17.72 -18.94 -25.39
N SER A 739 18.44 -20.05 -25.60
CA SER A 739 17.97 -21.15 -26.44
C SER A 739 16.76 -21.89 -25.87
N ALA A 740 16.61 -21.91 -24.54
CA ALA A 740 15.49 -22.52 -23.85
C ALA A 740 14.24 -21.61 -23.77
N LEU A 741 14.35 -20.34 -24.18
CA LEU A 741 13.30 -19.33 -24.03
C LEU A 741 12.89 -18.73 -25.38
N GLN A 742 11.64 -18.29 -25.48
CA GLN A 742 11.12 -17.58 -26.66
C GLN A 742 11.51 -16.09 -26.72
N TRP A 743 12.34 -15.65 -25.78
CA TRP A 743 12.76 -14.25 -25.64
C TRP A 743 14.15 -14.18 -25.00
N LYS A 744 14.81 -13.02 -25.09
CA LYS A 744 16.22 -12.81 -24.69
C LYS A 744 16.32 -11.96 -23.42
N PRO A 745 16.18 -12.56 -22.22
CA PRO A 745 16.30 -11.83 -20.96
C PRO A 745 17.72 -11.28 -20.77
N PRO A 746 17.87 -9.99 -20.38
CA PRO A 746 19.18 -9.42 -20.08
C PRO A 746 19.70 -9.80 -18.67
N HIS A 747 18.83 -10.36 -17.83
CA HIS A 747 19.12 -10.77 -16.45
C HIS A 747 18.03 -11.69 -15.88
N ALA A 748 18.25 -12.34 -14.73
CA ALA A 748 17.29 -13.27 -14.13
C ALA A 748 16.01 -12.62 -13.57
N HIS A 749 15.92 -11.28 -13.54
CA HIS A 749 14.84 -10.53 -12.87
C HIS A 749 14.70 -10.90 -11.38
N ASN A 750 15.82 -11.29 -10.76
CA ASN A 750 15.94 -11.60 -9.36
C ASN A 750 17.40 -11.39 -8.97
N GLY A 751 17.66 -10.36 -8.17
CA GLY A 751 19.02 -9.98 -7.79
C GLY A 751 19.77 -11.04 -6.97
N PHE A 752 19.06 -11.97 -6.32
CA PHE A 752 19.68 -13.09 -5.62
C PHE A 752 20.09 -14.21 -6.58
N LEU A 753 19.26 -14.52 -7.59
CA LEU A 753 19.62 -15.49 -8.63
C LEU A 753 20.79 -14.97 -9.47
N ASP A 754 20.76 -13.71 -9.89
CA ASP A 754 21.88 -13.10 -10.62
C ASP A 754 23.16 -13.09 -9.79
N LEU A 755 23.07 -12.75 -8.49
CA LEU A 755 24.24 -12.82 -7.60
C LEU A 755 24.79 -14.25 -7.49
N THR A 756 23.92 -15.26 -7.51
CA THR A 756 24.33 -16.67 -7.46
C THR A 756 24.99 -17.09 -8.78
N LEU A 757 24.46 -16.67 -9.94
CA LEU A 757 25.10 -16.89 -11.24
C LEU A 757 26.50 -16.24 -11.30
N GLU A 758 26.63 -15.03 -10.80
CA GLU A 758 27.87 -14.26 -10.91
C GLU A 758 28.94 -14.70 -9.90
N LEU A 759 28.58 -14.82 -8.62
CA LEU A 759 29.53 -15.02 -7.50
C LEU A 759 29.23 -16.27 -6.66
N GLY A 760 28.26 -17.09 -7.08
CA GLY A 760 27.85 -18.30 -6.39
C GLY A 760 27.20 -18.06 -5.03
N ILE A 761 26.95 -19.16 -4.32
CA ILE A 761 26.40 -19.16 -2.97
C ILE A 761 27.27 -18.33 -2.01
N VAL A 762 28.59 -18.28 -2.23
CA VAL A 762 29.51 -17.47 -1.41
C VAL A 762 29.13 -15.99 -1.49
N GLY A 763 28.84 -15.47 -2.70
CA GLY A 763 28.37 -14.09 -2.87
C GLY A 763 27.07 -13.81 -2.13
N VAL A 764 26.10 -14.74 -2.20
CA VAL A 764 24.82 -14.63 -1.48
C VAL A 764 25.02 -14.62 0.04
N VAL A 765 25.86 -15.52 0.58
CA VAL A 765 26.15 -15.58 2.02
C VAL A 765 26.78 -14.27 2.51
N LEU A 766 27.72 -13.70 1.76
CA LEU A 766 28.33 -12.41 2.11
C LEU A 766 27.32 -11.27 2.10
N LEU A 767 26.45 -11.21 1.09
CA LEU A 767 25.37 -10.21 1.03
C LEU A 767 24.40 -10.37 2.20
N VAL A 768 23.90 -11.58 2.44
CA VAL A 768 22.92 -11.87 3.50
C VAL A 768 23.53 -11.57 4.87
N GLY A 769 24.78 -11.97 5.11
CA GLY A 769 25.52 -11.60 6.33
C GLY A 769 25.63 -10.08 6.53
N GLY A 770 25.87 -9.35 5.44
CA GLY A 770 25.85 -7.89 5.40
C GLY A 770 24.48 -7.30 5.73
N LEU A 771 23.41 -7.79 5.09
CA LEU A 771 22.03 -7.36 5.31
C LEU A 771 21.57 -7.61 6.75
N VAL A 772 21.83 -8.81 7.29
CA VAL A 772 21.48 -9.16 8.69
C VAL A 772 22.25 -8.27 9.67
N THR A 773 23.53 -8.03 9.43
CA THR A 773 24.35 -7.14 10.26
C THR A 773 23.84 -5.70 10.20
N ALA A 774 23.49 -5.21 9.02
CA ALA A 774 22.93 -3.87 8.83
C ALA A 774 21.56 -3.73 9.51
N ALA A 775 20.68 -4.72 9.35
CA ALA A 775 19.37 -4.79 9.99
C ALA A 775 19.49 -4.75 11.52
N TRP A 776 20.40 -5.54 12.09
CA TRP A 776 20.69 -5.53 13.52
C TRP A 776 21.15 -4.16 14.00
N ARG A 777 22.09 -3.52 13.29
CA ARG A 777 22.59 -2.18 13.62
C ARG A 777 21.48 -1.12 13.50
N ALA A 778 20.62 -1.23 12.49
CA ALA A 778 19.50 -0.32 12.27
C ALA A 778 18.47 -0.43 13.41
N ALA A 779 18.17 -1.64 13.87
CA ALA A 779 17.31 -1.87 15.03
C ALA A 779 17.88 -1.23 16.31
N LEU A 780 19.21 -1.32 16.52
CA LEU A 780 19.86 -0.65 17.65
C LEU A 780 19.81 0.89 17.54
N LEU A 781 19.96 1.44 16.33
CA LEU A 781 19.89 2.88 16.08
C LEU A 781 18.50 3.46 16.40
N ILE A 782 17.43 2.79 15.97
CA ILE A 782 16.05 3.22 16.22
C ILE A 782 15.74 3.32 17.72
N ARG A 783 16.35 2.46 18.53
CA ARG A 783 16.15 2.48 20.00
C ARG A 783 16.83 3.67 20.68
N ARG A 784 17.88 4.21 20.09
CA ARG A 784 18.72 5.26 20.69
C ARG A 784 18.38 6.65 20.16
N SER A 785 17.85 6.74 18.94
CA SER A 785 17.55 8.01 18.29
C SER A 785 16.06 8.36 18.37
N THR A 786 15.78 9.60 18.78
CA THR A 786 14.42 10.17 18.72
C THR A 786 14.03 10.59 17.31
N SER A 787 15.01 10.73 16.41
CA SER A 787 14.84 11.25 15.04
C SER A 787 14.14 10.25 14.11
N ILE A 788 13.23 10.73 13.28
CA ILE A 788 12.57 9.93 12.24
C ILE A 788 13.56 9.40 11.20
N TYR A 789 14.69 10.08 11.00
CA TYR A 789 15.71 9.68 10.03
C TYR A 789 16.45 8.40 10.46
N ALA A 790 16.33 7.99 11.73
CA ALA A 790 16.82 6.69 12.19
C ALA A 790 16.03 5.50 11.60
N LEU A 791 14.83 5.75 11.06
CA LEU A 791 14.02 4.73 10.39
C LEU A 791 14.48 4.47 8.94
N TRP A 792 15.19 5.41 8.32
CA TRP A 792 15.63 5.30 6.92
C TRP A 792 16.41 4.00 6.65
N PRO A 793 17.45 3.63 7.44
CA PRO A 793 18.18 2.39 7.19
C PRO A 793 17.30 1.15 7.20
N VAL A 794 16.32 1.05 8.11
CA VAL A 794 15.41 -0.10 8.13
C VAL A 794 14.56 -0.14 6.87
N VAL A 795 13.89 0.97 6.55
CA VAL A 795 12.97 1.00 5.42
C VAL A 795 13.71 0.81 4.09
N TYR A 796 14.92 1.34 3.96
CA TYR A 796 15.76 1.14 2.80
C TYR A 796 16.25 -0.32 2.67
N LEU A 797 16.62 -0.98 3.78
CA LEU A 797 16.98 -2.40 3.77
C LEU A 797 15.78 -3.30 3.39
N VAL A 798 14.58 -2.97 3.86
CA VAL A 798 13.36 -3.65 3.41
C VAL A 798 13.13 -3.42 1.92
N PHE A 799 13.23 -2.16 1.47
CA PHE A 799 13.09 -1.78 0.07
C PHE A 799 14.05 -2.57 -0.83
N ILE A 800 15.35 -2.62 -0.50
CA ILE A 800 16.35 -3.29 -1.34
C ILE A 800 16.12 -4.81 -1.37
N ILE A 801 15.66 -5.43 -0.29
CA ILE A 801 15.33 -6.87 -0.29
C ILE A 801 14.13 -7.13 -1.21
N VAL A 802 13.04 -6.39 -1.02
CA VAL A 802 11.78 -6.61 -1.76
C VAL A 802 11.97 -6.34 -3.26
N VAL A 803 12.66 -5.26 -3.62
CA VAL A 803 12.90 -4.96 -5.04
C VAL A 803 13.75 -6.04 -5.70
N ASN A 804 14.70 -6.65 -4.97
CA ASN A 804 15.57 -7.69 -5.54
C ASN A 804 14.94 -9.08 -5.63
N LEU A 805 13.73 -9.28 -5.09
CA LEU A 805 12.95 -10.50 -5.35
C LEU A 805 12.33 -10.50 -6.75
N ALA A 806 12.16 -9.31 -7.35
CA ALA A 806 11.45 -9.15 -8.62
C ALA A 806 12.24 -8.42 -9.71
N GLU A 807 13.38 -7.82 -9.35
CA GLU A 807 14.30 -7.08 -10.22
C GLU A 807 15.75 -7.34 -9.78
N SER A 808 16.72 -6.90 -10.58
CA SER A 808 18.15 -7.06 -10.27
C SER A 808 18.81 -5.70 -10.06
N THR A 809 19.16 -5.38 -8.82
CA THR A 809 19.78 -4.09 -8.42
C THR A 809 20.96 -4.22 -7.46
N ILE A 810 21.21 -5.40 -6.90
CA ILE A 810 22.39 -5.73 -6.08
C ILE A 810 23.63 -5.77 -6.96
N LEU A 811 24.74 -5.16 -6.49
CA LEU A 811 26.01 -5.07 -7.21
C LEU A 811 25.91 -4.52 -8.65
N VAL A 812 24.82 -3.83 -9.00
CA VAL A 812 24.69 -3.20 -10.30
C VAL A 812 25.53 -1.92 -10.32
N ARG A 813 26.50 -1.87 -11.23
CA ARG A 813 27.30 -0.67 -11.51
C ARG A 813 26.41 0.51 -11.90
N ASN A 814 26.82 1.72 -11.59
CA ASN A 814 26.12 2.96 -12.00
C ASN A 814 24.68 3.06 -11.48
N SER A 815 24.34 2.35 -10.41
CA SER A 815 22.99 2.27 -9.87
C SER A 815 22.83 3.09 -8.61
N ILE A 816 21.82 3.97 -8.58
CA ILE A 816 21.43 4.70 -7.37
C ILE A 816 21.05 3.73 -6.23
N PHE A 817 20.51 2.56 -6.56
CA PHE A 817 20.15 1.54 -5.56
C PHE A 817 21.39 0.96 -4.88
N TRP A 818 22.42 0.60 -5.65
CA TRP A 818 23.66 0.13 -5.05
C TRP A 818 24.36 1.23 -4.22
N MET A 819 24.40 2.47 -4.74
CA MET A 819 24.99 3.61 -4.03
C MET A 819 24.31 3.87 -2.68
N LEU A 820 22.97 3.86 -2.63
CA LEU A 820 22.21 4.08 -1.39
C LEU A 820 22.33 2.92 -0.40
N TYR A 821 22.50 1.68 -0.89
CA TYR A 821 22.85 0.54 -0.04
C TYR A 821 24.19 0.75 0.65
N VAL A 822 25.23 1.11 -0.11
CA VAL A 822 26.56 1.42 0.42
C VAL A 822 26.49 2.54 1.46
N VAL A 823 25.77 3.63 1.15
CA VAL A 823 25.58 4.73 2.10
C VAL A 823 24.94 4.26 3.41
N THR A 824 23.88 3.45 3.30
CA THR A 824 23.13 2.94 4.44
C THR A 824 24.02 2.09 5.35
N CYS A 825 24.83 1.20 4.78
CA CYS A 825 25.83 0.44 5.54
C CYS A 825 26.81 1.36 6.26
N MET A 826 27.41 2.32 5.55
CA MET A 826 28.42 3.23 6.11
C MET A 826 27.88 4.11 7.25
N TRP A 827 26.64 4.61 7.15
CA TRP A 827 26.02 5.36 8.24
C TRP A 827 25.79 4.49 9.48
N LEU A 828 25.37 3.23 9.30
CA LEU A 828 25.19 2.30 10.42
C LEU A 828 26.51 1.94 11.10
N THR A 829 27.62 1.84 10.36
CA THR A 829 28.96 1.68 10.95
C THR A 829 29.34 2.86 11.81
N ARG A 830 29.10 4.09 11.32
CA ARG A 830 29.45 5.33 12.01
C ARG A 830 28.72 5.44 13.34
N ALA A 831 27.40 5.25 13.34
CA ALA A 831 26.56 5.39 14.52
C ALA A 831 26.94 4.45 15.68
N LYS A 832 27.47 3.25 15.40
CA LYS A 832 27.96 2.33 16.45
C LYS A 832 29.17 2.91 17.19
N ASN A 833 30.06 3.58 16.48
CA ASN A 833 31.35 4.02 17.01
C ASN A 833 31.21 5.26 17.90
N ASP A 834 30.31 6.16 17.56
CA ASP A 834 30.00 7.31 18.42
C ASP A 834 29.44 6.81 19.77
N ALA A 835 28.60 5.76 19.74
CA ALA A 835 28.07 5.17 20.97
C ALA A 835 29.12 4.42 21.80
N SER A 836 30.08 3.71 21.19
CA SER A 836 31.16 3.05 21.94
C SER A 836 32.18 4.04 22.49
N ARG A 837 32.40 5.17 21.82
CA ARG A 837 33.28 6.26 22.30
C ARG A 837 32.66 7.15 23.37
N MET A 838 31.34 7.17 23.49
CA MET A 838 30.64 7.85 24.58
C MET A 838 30.48 6.96 25.82
N ALA A 839 30.65 5.64 25.66
CA ALA A 839 30.53 4.66 26.74
C ALA A 839 31.87 4.25 27.36
N ALA A 840 32.97 4.48 26.64
CA ALA A 840 34.35 4.40 27.11
C ALA A 840 34.83 5.80 27.48
#